data_AF-A0A929W1F4-F1
#
_entry.id   AF-A0A929W1F4-F1
#
_cell.length_a   1.000
_cell.length_b   1.000
_cell.length_c   1.000
_cell.angle_alpha   90.00
_cell.angle_beta   90.00
_cell.angle_gamma   90.00
#
_symmetry.space_group_name_H-M   'P 1'
#
loop_
_entity.id
_entity.type
_entity.pdbx_description
1 polymer ?
#
loop_
_entity_poly.entity_id
_entity_poly.type
_entity_poly.pdbx_seq_one_letter_code
_entity_poly.pdbx_strand_id
1 'polypeptide(L)'
;MNNLFLYVDNHYIAAAIRDDNDVMKPVLPKTEDEFYSLFFFEDTDHNRISYGEANKPNYYKKVPHYYGGIFRLIADNSKTFKLFDRKQTFDKVFKESGILREWKDAVGEDRDASRGEQVNGVSNVFGLLFRKNVDTAGKDRAPRGDCQVPTYISFAADVDYASRNVFVDNILSQEGFNVRERSVPIEHLALEHALRLKRAKKEGCYLVLNAYNEQLHFSLYRHQKKSFVRLGENTLLGMGTDPRARALVEDVVDKINNVQHFLTTPEEKEKEYCNLGQYTDQWLRQLNAVQGGHPLQLLDVRLSVVPNVYSVTVTAGEINGRTKKIVADVVNEVNNFVAKTLPSGENICSILFLGDGFVNEQFNLTLARSYRLEKEDFVHFRRSDLPAIVSVYRQINLNQFSAESQKHKHRGEQELIALRNAQAEAERVREARRQAEEKALAEAAARKGKEAYFKAMDEVDEHERKKEWAQMLEAAKAALELLPEDQHAKEKLQRATHLLAEAKVRNEQYQQTLTQAQAAQARGDWQDALSHAKAALNVFPDSKVAKQLYEQLAQKIEQLAHIREHFATATAFEQQGNYRKALEELEKIQRIDRHHPELPQRMADCRLKIREQEENILRVKQEYVLSADRQEHEKAAAYAHQLVALLDVEFQAEWIAREEQHKKALETEKQQQERLAEYRKEYNNAWFDGDYAHFIRYAEEALLIQPNAELAERVERAKERLQSEQDRQKFEEGIKKVKIMIADRHYQEARTLLKALKAYATTPEQLQIVRSLFSRIFEEEDRNSRKKPELFRNYRRVSGFSSDEDPFFGEESAKRPEPKADDDFFGNRAAQNKEKKNESEEDKSGFSPADFEF
;
A
#
# COMPACT_ATOMS: atom_id res chain seq x y z
N MET A 1 96.96 -6.61 12.66
CA MET A 1 95.48 -6.60 12.65
C MET A 1 95.01 -6.06 11.32
N ASN A 2 94.28 -6.87 10.55
CA ASN A 2 93.71 -6.44 9.28
C ASN A 2 92.64 -5.36 9.53
N ASN A 3 92.62 -4.31 8.71
CA ASN A 3 91.65 -3.22 8.81
C ASN A 3 90.58 -3.38 7.72
N LEU A 4 89.31 -3.17 8.06
CA LEU A 4 88.18 -3.24 7.13
C LEU A 4 87.83 -1.84 6.61
N PHE A 5 87.66 -1.70 5.30
CA PHE A 5 87.29 -0.46 4.62
C PHE A 5 86.03 -0.72 3.80
N LEU A 6 84.98 0.07 4.00
CA LEU A 6 83.69 -0.07 3.35
C LEU A 6 83.34 1.21 2.57
N TYR A 7 82.86 1.06 1.33
CA TYR A 7 82.02 2.06 0.68
C TYR A 7 80.57 1.57 0.71
N VAL A 8 79.66 2.41 1.18
CA VAL A 8 78.26 2.04 1.45
C VAL A 8 77.33 2.92 0.62
N ASP A 9 76.64 2.28 -0.33
CA ASP A 9 75.60 2.85 -1.19
C ASP A 9 74.21 2.36 -0.72
N ASN A 10 73.13 2.97 -1.23
CA ASN A 10 71.76 2.48 -1.01
C ASN A 10 71.50 1.08 -1.63
N HIS A 11 72.27 0.69 -2.66
CA HIS A 11 72.09 -0.54 -3.41
C HIS A 11 73.21 -1.57 -3.26
N TYR A 12 74.41 -1.20 -2.80
CA TYR A 12 75.54 -2.12 -2.67
C TYR A 12 76.57 -1.67 -1.62
N ILE A 13 77.39 -2.62 -1.13
CA ILE A 13 78.55 -2.32 -0.28
C ILE A 13 79.81 -2.90 -0.94
N ALA A 14 80.78 -2.04 -1.23
CA ALA A 14 82.11 -2.44 -1.67
C ALA A 14 83.03 -2.55 -0.44
N ALA A 15 83.66 -3.71 -0.25
CA ALA A 15 84.48 -4.00 0.91
C ALA A 15 85.94 -4.29 0.51
N ALA A 16 86.89 -3.81 1.31
CA ALA A 16 88.30 -4.09 1.18
C ALA A 16 88.93 -4.34 2.55
N ILE A 17 89.88 -5.27 2.61
CA ILE A 17 90.78 -5.40 3.75
C ILE A 17 92.16 -4.87 3.36
N ARG A 18 92.89 -4.33 4.34
CA ARG A 18 94.33 -4.10 4.21
C ARG A 18 95.06 -4.84 5.33
N ASP A 19 96.04 -5.66 4.94
CA ASP A 19 96.83 -6.46 5.87
C ASP A 19 97.99 -5.68 6.51
N ASP A 20 98.68 -6.30 7.46
CA ASP A 20 99.77 -5.67 8.21
C ASP A 20 100.98 -5.29 7.33
N ASN A 21 101.10 -5.84 6.11
CA ASN A 21 102.12 -5.45 5.11
C ASN A 21 101.66 -4.26 4.24
N ASP A 22 100.56 -3.60 4.60
CA ASP A 22 99.88 -2.52 3.87
C ASP A 22 99.32 -2.94 2.49
N VAL A 23 99.18 -4.25 2.23
CA VAL A 23 98.62 -4.79 0.97
C VAL A 23 97.09 -4.78 1.02
N MET A 24 96.47 -4.08 0.05
CA MET A 24 95.02 -4.03 -0.12
C MET A 24 94.53 -5.28 -0.87
N LYS A 25 93.44 -5.89 -0.38
CA LYS A 25 92.70 -6.98 -1.05
C LYS A 25 91.20 -6.66 -1.01
N PRO A 26 90.47 -6.73 -2.13
CA PRO A 26 89.02 -6.62 -2.12
C PRO A 26 88.41 -7.82 -1.39
N VAL A 27 87.27 -7.62 -0.73
CA VAL A 27 86.45 -8.69 -0.15
C VAL A 27 85.25 -8.90 -1.06
N LEU A 28 85.22 -10.05 -1.73
CA LEU A 28 84.15 -10.42 -2.66
C LEU A 28 83.08 -11.25 -1.93
N PRO A 29 81.79 -11.05 -2.26
CA PRO A 29 80.69 -11.80 -1.67
C PRO A 29 80.67 -13.26 -2.12
N LYS A 30 80.12 -14.14 -1.27
CA LYS A 30 79.87 -15.56 -1.60
C LYS A 30 78.78 -15.78 -2.67
N THR A 31 78.18 -14.72 -3.21
CA THR A 31 77.20 -14.74 -4.31
C THR A 31 77.82 -14.66 -5.70
N GLU A 32 79.14 -14.49 -5.81
CA GLU A 32 79.88 -14.20 -7.06
C GLU A 32 79.55 -12.83 -7.71
N ASP A 33 78.76 -11.97 -7.03
CA ASP A 33 78.57 -10.56 -7.41
C ASP A 33 79.89 -9.74 -7.29
N GLU A 34 80.01 -8.63 -8.01
CA GLU A 34 81.17 -7.71 -7.89
C GLU A 34 81.28 -7.08 -6.48
N PHE A 35 80.13 -6.83 -5.84
CA PHE A 35 79.98 -6.20 -4.52
C PHE A 35 78.80 -6.80 -3.76
N TYR A 36 78.73 -6.54 -2.45
CA TYR A 36 77.60 -6.98 -1.61
C TYR A 36 76.31 -6.24 -2.00
N SER A 37 75.55 -6.80 -2.94
CA SER A 37 74.32 -6.20 -3.45
C SER A 37 73.16 -6.33 -2.45
N LEU A 38 72.47 -5.22 -2.18
CA LEU A 38 71.53 -5.05 -1.07
C LEU A 38 70.07 -5.33 -1.45
N PHE A 39 69.86 -6.22 -2.41
CA PHE A 39 68.56 -6.80 -2.72
C PHE A 39 68.40 -8.14 -2.00
N PHE A 40 67.49 -8.18 -1.03
CA PHE A 40 67.28 -9.32 -0.15
C PHE A 40 66.03 -10.09 -0.54
N PHE A 41 66.07 -11.42 -0.39
CA PHE A 41 64.91 -12.30 -0.50
C PHE A 41 64.70 -13.06 0.81
N GLU A 42 63.50 -12.93 1.37
CA GLU A 42 62.98 -13.65 2.53
C GLU A 42 62.37 -14.98 2.05
N ASP A 43 63.14 -16.07 2.21
CA ASP A 43 62.67 -17.42 1.95
C ASP A 43 61.89 -17.90 3.17
N THR A 44 60.55 -17.80 3.12
CA THR A 44 59.64 -18.22 4.18
C THR A 44 59.60 -19.72 4.37
N ASP A 45 59.90 -20.49 3.32
CA ASP A 45 59.75 -21.94 3.29
C ASP A 45 60.97 -22.62 3.95
N HIS A 46 62.16 -22.08 3.67
CA HIS A 46 63.43 -22.52 4.28
C HIS A 46 63.86 -21.69 5.49
N ASN A 47 63.08 -20.67 5.88
CA ASN A 47 63.36 -19.74 6.98
C ASN A 47 64.76 -19.11 6.90
N ARG A 48 65.08 -18.54 5.73
CA ARG A 48 66.39 -17.96 5.44
C ARG A 48 66.26 -16.61 4.73
N ILE A 49 67.21 -15.70 4.99
CA ILE A 49 67.42 -14.53 4.12
C ILE A 49 68.58 -14.82 3.18
N SER A 50 68.42 -14.45 1.92
CA SER A 50 69.52 -14.35 0.93
C SER A 50 69.69 -12.90 0.47
N TYR A 51 70.87 -12.58 -0.06
CA TYR A 51 71.20 -11.31 -0.70
C TYR A 51 71.80 -11.58 -2.10
N GLY A 52 71.95 -10.54 -2.93
CA GLY A 52 72.66 -10.61 -4.21
C GLY A 52 71.90 -9.97 -5.38
N GLU A 53 72.61 -9.68 -6.47
CA GLU A 53 72.05 -8.92 -7.61
C GLU A 53 70.89 -9.66 -8.31
N ALA A 54 70.88 -11.00 -8.23
CA ALA A 54 69.80 -11.85 -8.76
C ALA A 54 68.40 -11.54 -8.18
N ASN A 55 68.32 -10.98 -6.96
CA ASN A 55 67.04 -10.60 -6.33
C ASN A 55 66.44 -9.30 -6.89
N LYS A 56 67.27 -8.45 -7.50
CA LYS A 56 66.94 -7.10 -7.97
C LYS A 56 65.72 -7.04 -8.91
N PRO A 57 65.55 -7.92 -9.93
CA PRO A 57 64.41 -7.83 -10.85
C PRO A 57 63.08 -8.16 -10.16
N ASN A 58 63.09 -9.00 -9.14
CA ASN A 58 61.86 -9.39 -8.42
C ASN A 58 61.43 -8.30 -7.42
N TYR A 59 62.39 -7.59 -6.82
CA TYR A 59 62.14 -6.37 -6.03
C TYR A 59 61.47 -5.28 -6.87
N TYR A 60 62.01 -4.91 -8.04
CA TYR A 60 61.40 -3.87 -8.89
C TYR A 60 60.03 -4.31 -9.46
N LYS A 61 59.81 -5.60 -9.71
CA LYS A 61 58.49 -6.19 -10.03
C LYS A 61 57.49 -6.19 -8.85
N LYS A 62 57.91 -5.74 -7.66
CA LYS A 62 57.11 -5.71 -6.41
C LYS A 62 56.59 -7.10 -6.00
N VAL A 63 57.38 -8.14 -6.26
CA VAL A 63 57.07 -9.50 -5.79
C VAL A 63 57.15 -9.51 -4.25
N PRO A 64 56.17 -10.08 -3.53
CA PRO A 64 56.25 -10.22 -2.08
C PRO A 64 57.53 -10.93 -1.63
N HIS A 65 58.01 -10.62 -0.43
CA HIS A 65 59.23 -11.18 0.18
C HIS A 65 60.57 -10.77 -0.49
N TYR A 66 60.55 -9.90 -1.50
CA TYR A 66 61.74 -9.24 -2.05
C TYR A 66 61.86 -7.80 -1.52
N TYR A 67 63.06 -7.46 -1.03
CA TYR A 67 63.36 -6.19 -0.36
C TYR A 67 64.59 -5.51 -0.96
N GLY A 68 64.61 -4.18 -0.92
CA GLY A 68 65.67 -3.32 -1.47
C GLY A 68 65.54 -1.89 -0.93
N GLY A 69 66.55 -1.04 -1.17
CA GLY A 69 66.65 0.27 -0.53
C GLY A 69 66.81 0.16 0.99
N ILE A 70 67.60 -0.82 1.43
CA ILE A 70 67.55 -1.40 2.78
C ILE A 70 67.80 -0.39 3.91
N PHE A 71 68.57 0.68 3.64
CA PHE A 71 68.85 1.74 4.62
C PHE A 71 67.55 2.40 5.11
N ARG A 72 66.65 2.77 4.20
CA ARG A 72 65.32 3.31 4.56
C ARG A 72 64.46 2.34 5.38
N LEU A 73 64.73 1.04 5.32
CA LEU A 73 64.04 0.01 6.10
C LEU A 73 64.68 -0.21 7.49
N ILE A 74 65.99 -0.05 7.66
CA ILE A 74 66.64 -0.16 8.99
C ILE A 74 66.34 1.06 9.87
N ALA A 75 66.08 2.24 9.29
CA ALA A 75 65.66 3.42 10.04
C ALA A 75 64.18 3.38 10.49
N ASP A 76 63.33 2.58 9.83
CA ASP A 76 61.91 2.44 10.16
C ASP A 76 61.64 1.14 10.93
N ASN A 77 61.74 1.21 12.26
CA ASN A 77 61.44 0.09 13.17
C ASN A 77 60.04 -0.53 13.01
N SER A 78 59.09 0.11 12.31
CA SER A 78 57.78 -0.50 12.01
C SER A 78 57.86 -1.55 10.89
N LYS A 79 58.91 -1.49 10.06
CA LYS A 79 59.18 -2.46 8.99
C LYS A 79 59.80 -3.71 9.60
N THR A 80 59.19 -4.85 9.28
CA THR A 80 59.66 -6.16 9.74
C THR A 80 59.55 -7.19 8.61
N PHE A 81 60.54 -8.09 8.55
CA PHE A 81 60.47 -9.36 7.82
C PHE A 81 60.12 -10.48 8.82
N LYS A 82 59.80 -11.69 8.37
CA LYS A 82 59.66 -12.87 9.24
C LYS A 82 60.90 -13.76 9.20
N LEU A 83 61.22 -14.38 10.33
CA LEU A 83 62.15 -15.50 10.40
C LEU A 83 61.69 -16.43 11.54
N PHE A 84 61.53 -17.72 11.27
CA PHE A 84 60.95 -18.70 12.21
C PHE A 84 59.58 -18.22 12.74
N ASP A 85 58.71 -17.78 11.83
CA ASP A 85 57.42 -17.11 12.04
C ASP A 85 57.40 -15.85 12.92
N ARG A 86 58.57 -15.40 13.41
CA ARG A 86 58.70 -14.20 14.24
C ARG A 86 59.01 -12.98 13.38
N LYS A 87 58.29 -11.88 13.61
CA LYS A 87 58.64 -10.58 13.04
C LYS A 87 59.98 -10.11 13.59
N GLN A 88 60.92 -9.80 12.69
CA GLN A 88 62.23 -9.25 13.00
C GLN A 88 62.39 -7.89 12.30
N THR A 89 62.99 -6.91 12.99
CA THR A 89 63.32 -5.60 12.45
C THR A 89 64.48 -5.68 11.45
N PHE A 90 64.48 -4.79 10.45
CA PHE A 90 65.41 -4.88 9.32
C PHE A 90 66.88 -4.65 9.66
N ASP A 91 67.22 -4.08 10.83
CA ASP A 91 68.59 -3.96 11.31
C ASP A 91 69.33 -5.32 11.33
N LYS A 92 68.62 -6.40 11.64
CA LYS A 92 69.18 -7.76 11.69
C LYS A 92 69.47 -8.38 10.32
N VAL A 93 68.97 -7.81 9.23
CA VAL A 93 69.03 -8.44 7.89
C VAL A 93 70.47 -8.76 7.45
N PHE A 94 71.45 -7.90 7.80
CA PHE A 94 72.87 -8.08 7.50
C PHE A 94 73.52 -9.26 8.27
N LYS A 95 72.98 -9.59 9.45
CA LYS A 95 73.45 -10.72 10.29
C LYS A 95 72.85 -12.05 9.84
N GLU A 96 71.57 -12.05 9.49
CA GLU A 96 70.84 -13.26 9.07
C GLU A 96 71.17 -13.67 7.63
N SER A 97 71.36 -12.70 6.72
CA SER A 97 71.85 -12.94 5.35
C SER A 97 73.28 -13.46 5.27
N GLY A 98 74.09 -13.24 6.31
CA GLY A 98 75.46 -13.74 6.44
C GLY A 98 76.56 -12.73 6.10
N ILE A 99 76.24 -11.57 5.51
CA ILE A 99 77.19 -10.53 5.06
C ILE A 99 78.23 -10.20 6.14
N LEU A 100 77.79 -9.95 7.38
CA LEU A 100 78.68 -9.59 8.49
C LEU A 100 79.63 -10.71 8.93
N ARG A 101 79.32 -11.98 8.61
CA ARG A 101 80.19 -13.13 8.87
C ARG A 101 81.27 -13.23 7.80
N GLU A 102 80.92 -13.00 6.53
CA GLU A 102 81.89 -12.99 5.43
C GLU A 102 82.98 -11.93 5.62
N TRP A 103 82.64 -10.77 6.18
CA TRP A 103 83.64 -9.75 6.53
C TRP A 103 84.58 -10.20 7.66
N LYS A 104 84.09 -10.96 8.66
CA LYS A 104 84.92 -11.56 9.72
C LYS A 104 85.80 -12.70 9.20
N ASP A 105 85.26 -13.56 8.34
CA ASP A 105 85.99 -14.61 7.62
C ASP A 105 87.19 -14.01 6.86
N ALA A 106 86.95 -12.92 6.13
CA ALA A 106 87.96 -12.24 5.32
C ALA A 106 89.01 -11.49 6.16
N VAL A 107 88.60 -10.85 7.26
CA VAL A 107 89.53 -10.24 8.24
C VAL A 107 90.39 -11.31 8.93
N GLY A 108 89.88 -12.53 9.07
CA GLY A 108 90.63 -13.74 9.43
C GLY A 108 90.36 -14.29 10.82
N GLU A 109 89.25 -13.91 11.47
CA GLU A 109 89.02 -14.15 12.90
C GLU A 109 88.68 -15.61 13.27
N ASP A 110 88.28 -16.46 12.32
CA ASP A 110 87.81 -17.83 12.60
C ASP A 110 88.78 -18.96 12.15
N ARG A 111 90.08 -18.65 11.96
CA ARG A 111 91.07 -19.63 11.47
C ARG A 111 91.44 -20.76 12.45
N ASP A 112 91.12 -20.63 13.74
CA ASP A 112 91.41 -21.65 14.76
C ASP A 112 90.31 -22.73 14.89
N ALA A 113 89.41 -22.85 13.91
CA ALA A 113 88.42 -23.93 13.83
C ALA A 113 88.89 -25.17 13.05
N SER A 114 90.01 -25.09 12.29
CA SER A 114 90.39 -26.11 11.30
C SER A 114 91.85 -26.55 11.40
N ARG A 115 92.24 -27.18 12.52
CA ARG A 115 93.54 -27.86 12.65
C ARG A 115 93.40 -29.22 13.36
N GLY A 116 93.34 -30.26 12.54
CA GLY A 116 92.85 -31.60 12.89
C GLY A 116 91.72 -31.97 11.91
N GLU A 117 91.79 -33.03 11.11
CA GLU A 117 92.78 -34.11 11.03
C GLU A 117 93.28 -34.35 9.59
N GLN A 118 94.46 -34.95 9.43
CA GLN A 118 94.88 -35.56 8.17
C GLN A 118 94.43 -37.02 8.14
N VAL A 119 93.44 -37.37 7.33
CA VAL A 119 93.17 -38.76 6.92
C VAL A 119 92.88 -38.80 5.42
N ASN A 120 93.41 -39.82 4.74
CA ASN A 120 93.31 -39.98 3.29
C ASN A 120 92.03 -40.73 2.88
N GLY A 121 91.46 -40.37 1.73
CA GLY A 121 91.08 -41.39 0.74
C GLY A 121 89.60 -41.58 0.35
N VAL A 122 89.39 -41.54 -0.98
CA VAL A 122 88.59 -42.51 -1.76
C VAL A 122 87.05 -42.58 -1.55
N SER A 123 86.35 -41.89 -2.48
CA SER A 123 85.19 -42.38 -3.27
C SER A 123 83.78 -42.60 -2.65
N ASN A 124 82.81 -41.95 -3.33
CA ASN A 124 81.48 -42.45 -3.73
C ASN A 124 80.31 -42.72 -2.74
N VAL A 125 79.16 -42.14 -3.13
CA VAL A 125 77.82 -42.75 -3.25
C VAL A 125 76.94 -42.93 -1.98
N PHE A 126 75.79 -42.24 -2.01
CA PHE A 126 74.51 -42.49 -1.32
C PHE A 126 74.46 -42.64 0.22
N GLY A 127 73.63 -41.82 0.86
CA GLY A 127 73.24 -41.96 2.28
C GLY A 127 72.10 -41.02 2.64
N LEU A 128 70.87 -41.54 2.77
CA LEU A 128 69.65 -40.77 3.01
C LEU A 128 69.21 -40.89 4.50
N LEU A 129 68.39 -39.94 4.98
CA LEU A 129 67.46 -40.02 6.13
C LEU A 129 67.96 -39.66 7.57
N PHE A 130 67.24 -38.70 8.16
CA PHE A 130 66.82 -38.50 9.57
C PHE A 130 67.72 -38.82 10.79
N ARG A 131 67.99 -37.76 11.58
CA ARG A 131 67.88 -37.64 13.06
C ARG A 131 67.80 -36.14 13.37
N LYS A 132 66.72 -35.53 13.88
CA LYS A 132 65.89 -35.77 15.10
C LYS A 132 66.66 -35.44 16.40
N ASN A 133 66.19 -34.40 17.09
CA ASN A 133 66.85 -33.74 18.22
C ASN A 133 67.10 -34.66 19.44
N VAL A 134 68.20 -34.39 20.15
CA VAL A 134 68.40 -34.71 21.57
C VAL A 134 69.17 -33.54 22.20
N ASP A 135 68.71 -33.02 23.33
CA ASP A 135 69.41 -31.99 24.09
C ASP A 135 70.60 -32.56 24.88
N THR A 136 71.74 -31.88 24.85
CA THR A 136 72.83 -32.09 25.82
C THR A 136 73.35 -30.74 26.32
N ALA A 137 73.08 -30.43 27.59
CA ALA A 137 73.55 -29.21 28.23
C ALA A 137 75.02 -29.31 28.66
N GLY A 138 75.62 -28.15 28.98
CA GLY A 138 76.77 -28.07 29.88
C GLY A 138 78.14 -28.42 29.29
N LYS A 139 78.76 -27.47 28.59
CA LYS A 139 80.21 -27.27 28.71
C LYS A 139 80.58 -25.81 28.45
N ASP A 140 81.25 -25.20 29.41
CA ASP A 140 81.53 -23.77 29.43
C ASP A 140 82.45 -23.38 28.27
N ARG A 141 81.90 -22.69 27.29
CA ARG A 141 82.70 -21.87 26.38
C ARG A 141 83.13 -20.63 27.17
N ALA A 142 84.37 -20.63 27.64
CA ALA A 142 85.01 -19.41 28.13
C ALA A 142 84.83 -18.29 27.08
N PRO A 143 84.53 -17.04 27.49
CA PRO A 143 84.30 -15.96 26.56
C PRO A 143 85.55 -15.75 25.70
N ARG A 144 85.42 -15.97 24.38
CA ARG A 144 86.46 -15.56 23.42
C ARG A 144 86.55 -14.04 23.49
N GLY A 145 87.74 -13.51 23.79
CA GLY A 145 87.92 -12.08 24.03
C GLY A 145 87.58 -11.24 22.80
N ASP A 146 87.14 -10.00 23.04
CA ASP A 146 86.63 -9.08 22.01
C ASP A 146 87.72 -8.66 21.00
N CYS A 147 87.90 -9.46 19.95
CA CYS A 147 88.57 -9.00 18.74
C CYS A 147 87.69 -7.95 18.07
N GLN A 148 88.09 -6.68 18.20
CA GLN A 148 87.40 -5.55 17.59
C GLN A 148 88.01 -5.22 16.23
N VAL A 149 87.28 -5.50 15.15
CA VAL A 149 87.71 -5.21 13.77
C VAL A 149 87.76 -3.69 13.54
N PRO A 150 88.94 -3.07 13.32
CA PRO A 150 89.03 -1.64 13.03
C PRO A 150 88.43 -1.37 11.66
N THR A 151 87.35 -0.59 11.64
CA THR A 151 86.49 -0.41 10.46
C THR A 151 86.43 1.07 10.05
N TYR A 152 86.51 1.35 8.75
CA TYR A 152 86.43 2.68 8.16
C TYR A 152 85.35 2.71 7.07
N ILE A 153 84.49 3.73 7.05
CA ILE A 153 83.30 3.74 6.19
C ILE A 153 83.14 5.05 5.45
N SER A 154 83.06 4.98 4.12
CA SER A 154 82.60 6.08 3.28
C SER A 154 81.17 5.81 2.84
N PHE A 155 80.23 6.66 3.24
CA PHE A 155 78.83 6.58 2.80
C PHE A 155 78.63 7.42 1.55
N ALA A 156 77.87 6.90 0.57
CA ALA A 156 77.32 7.70 -0.51
C ALA A 156 76.45 8.85 0.06
N ALA A 157 76.39 9.98 -0.64
CA ALA A 157 75.63 11.14 -0.17
C ALA A 157 74.12 10.84 -0.01
N ASP A 158 73.59 9.95 -0.85
CA ASP A 158 72.19 9.50 -0.86
C ASP A 158 71.72 8.64 0.32
N VAL A 159 72.62 8.19 1.20
CA VAL A 159 72.22 7.45 2.42
C VAL A 159 71.85 8.47 3.51
N ASP A 160 70.65 8.42 4.07
CA ASP A 160 70.20 9.36 5.10
C ASP A 160 70.96 9.20 6.44
N TYR A 161 71.09 10.27 7.22
CA TYR A 161 71.94 10.25 8.42
C TYR A 161 71.37 9.35 9.53
N ALA A 162 70.04 9.24 9.64
CA ALA A 162 69.39 8.25 10.48
C ALA A 162 69.87 6.82 10.18
N SER A 163 69.85 6.42 8.90
CA SER A 163 70.30 5.09 8.47
C SER A 163 71.81 4.88 8.63
N ARG A 164 72.64 5.92 8.41
CA ARG A 164 74.09 5.87 8.71
C ARG A 164 74.34 5.59 10.19
N ASN A 165 73.57 6.23 11.08
CA ASN A 165 73.63 5.98 12.52
C ASN A 165 73.18 4.56 12.87
N VAL A 166 72.03 4.08 12.37
CA VAL A 166 71.57 2.71 12.66
C VAL A 166 72.58 1.67 12.18
N PHE A 167 73.14 1.83 10.98
CA PHE A 167 74.13 0.89 10.44
C PHE A 167 75.40 0.80 11.28
N VAL A 168 75.91 1.91 11.80
CA VAL A 168 77.11 1.90 12.65
C VAL A 168 76.79 1.50 14.08
N ASP A 169 75.81 2.13 14.71
CA ASP A 169 75.57 2.05 16.15
C ASP A 169 74.75 0.80 16.53
N ASN A 170 73.81 0.35 15.68
CA ASN A 170 73.01 -0.86 15.93
C ASN A 170 73.55 -2.11 15.23
N ILE A 171 74.06 -2.01 13.99
CA ILE A 171 74.40 -3.20 13.19
C ILE A 171 75.88 -3.58 13.36
N LEU A 172 76.79 -2.67 13.03
CA LEU A 172 78.24 -2.92 13.10
C LEU A 172 78.76 -3.03 14.53
N SER A 173 78.38 -2.11 15.41
CA SER A 173 78.89 -2.06 16.79
C SER A 173 78.43 -3.26 17.64
N GLN A 174 77.22 -3.78 17.42
CA GLN A 174 76.74 -4.99 18.09
C GLN A 174 77.46 -6.27 17.62
N GLU A 175 78.07 -6.24 16.44
CA GLU A 175 78.85 -7.35 15.88
C GLU A 175 80.37 -7.19 16.06
N GLY A 176 80.84 -6.23 16.87
CA GLY A 176 82.26 -6.08 17.21
C GLY A 176 83.09 -5.27 16.20
N PHE A 177 82.48 -4.69 15.17
CA PHE A 177 83.16 -3.79 14.24
C PHE A 177 83.35 -2.40 14.87
N ASN A 178 84.59 -2.06 15.22
CA ASN A 178 84.94 -0.77 15.82
C ASN A 178 85.14 0.28 14.71
N VAL A 179 84.09 1.06 14.44
CA VAL A 179 84.08 2.09 13.40
C VAL A 179 84.89 3.32 13.84
N ARG A 180 86.04 3.52 13.20
CA ARG A 180 87.03 4.56 13.53
C ARG A 180 86.75 5.91 12.88
N GLU A 181 86.29 5.90 11.64
CA GLU A 181 85.82 7.09 10.92
C GLU A 181 84.73 6.70 9.93
N ARG A 182 83.74 7.58 9.77
CA ARG A 182 82.51 7.36 8.98
C ARG A 182 82.01 8.57 8.18
N SER A 183 82.78 9.66 8.13
CA SER A 183 82.33 10.96 7.58
C SER A 183 82.98 11.38 6.25
N VAL A 184 84.12 10.80 5.87
CA VAL A 184 84.88 11.23 4.68
C VAL A 184 84.16 10.84 3.38
N PRO A 185 83.85 11.81 2.49
CA PRO A 185 83.24 11.53 1.19
C PRO A 185 84.18 10.76 0.25
N ILE A 186 83.61 9.91 -0.61
CA ILE A 186 84.37 9.07 -1.56
C ILE A 186 85.16 9.91 -2.58
N GLU A 187 84.68 11.12 -2.88
CA GLU A 187 85.32 12.12 -3.72
C GLU A 187 86.67 12.58 -3.15
N HIS A 188 86.74 12.79 -1.83
CA HIS A 188 87.99 13.17 -1.16
C HIS A 188 88.99 12.01 -1.17
N LEU A 189 88.51 10.77 -0.93
CA LEU A 189 89.34 9.57 -1.00
C LEU A 189 89.87 9.33 -2.43
N ALA A 190 89.06 9.59 -3.46
CA ALA A 190 89.46 9.44 -4.87
C ALA A 190 90.46 10.51 -5.32
N LEU A 191 90.33 11.77 -4.86
CA LEU A 191 91.32 12.82 -5.07
C LEU A 191 92.68 12.47 -4.42
N GLU A 192 92.65 12.01 -3.18
CA GLU A 192 93.83 11.50 -2.46
C GLU A 192 94.45 10.28 -3.17
N HIS A 193 93.63 9.37 -3.73
CA HIS A 193 94.10 8.24 -4.54
C HIS A 193 94.77 8.71 -5.85
N ALA A 194 94.18 9.67 -6.57
CA ALA A 194 94.72 10.21 -7.81
C ALA A 194 96.09 10.89 -7.64
N LEU A 195 96.30 11.63 -6.53
CA LEU A 195 97.60 12.19 -6.17
C LEU A 195 98.65 11.09 -5.94
N ARG A 196 98.31 10.01 -5.22
CA ARG A 196 99.22 8.89 -4.93
C ARG A 196 99.63 8.15 -6.21
N LEU A 197 98.69 7.97 -7.14
CA LEU A 197 98.94 7.41 -8.47
C LEU A 197 99.69 8.37 -9.42
N LYS A 198 99.95 9.61 -9.01
CA LYS A 198 100.54 10.70 -9.84
C LYS A 198 99.73 10.99 -11.12
N ARG A 199 98.43 10.70 -11.11
CA ARG A 199 97.50 10.94 -12.24
C ARG A 199 96.86 12.33 -12.22
N ALA A 200 96.99 13.06 -11.11
CA ALA A 200 96.51 14.43 -10.97
C ALA A 200 97.67 15.41 -10.74
N LYS A 201 97.47 16.68 -11.10
CA LYS A 201 98.38 17.80 -10.78
C LYS A 201 98.48 17.98 -9.26
N LYS A 202 99.47 18.74 -8.78
CA LYS A 202 99.77 18.86 -7.34
C LYS A 202 99.03 19.97 -6.61
N GLU A 203 98.62 21.05 -7.28
CA GLU A 203 97.97 22.21 -6.68
C GLU A 203 96.94 22.77 -7.66
N GLY A 204 95.86 23.38 -7.15
CA GLY A 204 94.77 23.91 -7.96
C GLY A 204 93.36 23.54 -7.46
N CYS A 205 92.38 23.74 -8.33
CA CYS A 205 90.97 23.39 -8.12
C CYS A 205 90.59 22.16 -8.96
N TYR A 206 89.77 21.29 -8.37
CA TYR A 206 89.40 19.99 -8.91
C TYR A 206 87.87 19.89 -8.89
N LEU A 207 87.30 19.53 -10.04
CA LEU A 207 85.89 19.16 -10.14
C LEU A 207 85.81 17.64 -10.09
N VAL A 208 85.10 17.11 -9.11
CA VAL A 208 84.79 15.67 -9.02
C VAL A 208 83.35 15.48 -9.45
N LEU A 209 83.15 14.59 -10.43
CA LEU A 209 81.86 14.14 -10.93
C LEU A 209 81.67 12.68 -10.49
N ASN A 210 80.69 12.42 -9.63
CA ASN A 210 80.45 11.14 -9.00
C ASN A 210 79.11 10.55 -9.47
N ALA A 211 79.20 9.38 -10.09
CA ALA A 211 78.15 8.60 -10.72
C ALA A 211 78.29 7.11 -10.32
N TYR A 212 78.61 6.86 -9.04
CA TYR A 212 78.57 5.51 -8.45
C TYR A 212 77.15 5.02 -8.11
N ASN A 213 76.17 5.93 -8.16
CA ASN A 213 74.78 5.78 -7.78
C ASN A 213 73.84 6.34 -8.87
N GLU A 214 72.52 6.29 -8.66
CA GLU A 214 71.53 6.77 -9.65
C GLU A 214 71.56 8.30 -9.85
N GLN A 215 72.09 9.05 -8.88
CA GLN A 215 72.23 10.51 -8.92
C GLN A 215 73.65 10.92 -9.31
N LEU A 216 73.78 12.04 -10.02
CA LEU A 216 75.08 12.63 -10.33
C LEU A 216 75.40 13.68 -9.26
N HIS A 217 76.29 13.34 -8.32
CA HIS A 217 76.87 14.31 -7.41
C HIS A 217 78.06 15.01 -8.07
N PHE A 218 78.21 16.30 -7.83
CA PHE A 218 79.38 17.04 -8.30
C PHE A 218 79.87 18.01 -7.24
N SER A 219 81.16 17.94 -6.95
CA SER A 219 81.80 18.67 -5.86
C SER A 219 83.06 19.38 -6.36
N LEU A 220 83.22 20.63 -5.92
CA LEU A 220 84.39 21.43 -6.22
C LEU A 220 85.33 21.40 -5.00
N TYR A 221 86.56 20.93 -5.21
CA TYR A 221 87.59 20.86 -4.18
C TYR A 221 88.78 21.75 -4.54
N ARG A 222 89.39 22.40 -3.55
CA ARG A 222 90.67 23.10 -3.70
C ARG A 222 91.73 22.40 -2.88
N HIS A 223 92.87 22.08 -3.49
CA HIS A 223 94.03 21.57 -2.75
C HIS A 223 94.80 22.74 -2.12
N GLN A 224 94.89 22.77 -0.78
CA GLN A 224 95.62 23.78 -0.03
C GLN A 224 96.43 23.11 1.08
N LYS A 225 97.68 23.55 1.31
CA LYS A 225 98.50 23.15 2.47
C LYS A 225 98.64 21.62 2.69
N LYS A 226 98.59 20.82 1.61
CA LYS A 226 98.61 19.35 1.59
C LYS A 226 97.30 18.67 2.06
N SER A 227 96.14 19.31 1.88
CA SER A 227 94.82 18.67 2.01
C SER A 227 93.80 19.25 1.03
N PHE A 228 92.73 18.50 0.75
CA PHE A 228 91.61 18.97 -0.08
C PHE A 228 90.51 19.58 0.79
N VAL A 229 90.16 20.83 0.53
CA VAL A 229 89.00 21.51 1.12
C VAL A 229 87.85 21.54 0.10
N ARG A 230 86.67 21.08 0.51
CA ARG A 230 85.44 21.15 -0.29
C ARG A 230 84.91 22.58 -0.30
N LEU A 231 84.78 23.18 -1.48
CA LEU A 231 84.24 24.54 -1.67
C LEU A 231 82.71 24.53 -1.82
N GLY A 232 82.16 23.47 -2.38
CA GLY A 232 80.71 23.26 -2.54
C GLY A 232 80.41 21.89 -3.14
N GLU A 233 79.15 21.49 -3.02
CA GLU A 233 78.57 20.26 -3.56
C GLU A 233 77.21 20.60 -4.20
N ASN A 234 76.81 19.84 -5.23
CA ASN A 234 75.48 19.87 -5.82
C ASN A 234 75.14 18.49 -6.42
N THR A 235 73.86 18.25 -6.71
CA THR A 235 73.37 16.94 -7.18
C THR A 235 72.34 17.11 -8.30
N LEU A 236 72.42 16.27 -9.33
CA LEU A 236 71.41 16.12 -10.38
C LEU A 236 70.75 14.73 -10.26
N LEU A 237 69.44 14.73 -10.01
CA LEU A 237 68.64 13.51 -9.84
C LEU A 237 68.63 12.68 -11.14
N GLY A 238 68.74 11.35 -11.04
CA GLY A 238 68.64 10.41 -12.17
C GLY A 238 69.80 10.43 -13.19
N MET A 239 70.74 11.36 -13.06
CA MET A 239 71.82 11.59 -14.04
C MET A 239 73.13 10.83 -13.74
N GLY A 240 73.16 9.98 -12.71
CA GLY A 240 74.32 9.15 -12.36
C GLY A 240 74.43 7.83 -13.16
N THR A 241 73.43 7.52 -13.98
CA THR A 241 73.46 6.36 -14.89
C THR A 241 74.14 6.71 -16.23
N ASP A 242 74.48 5.71 -17.06
CA ASP A 242 74.98 5.96 -18.43
C ASP A 242 73.98 6.85 -19.19
N PRO A 243 74.37 8.03 -19.71
CA PRO A 243 73.44 8.90 -20.43
C PRO A 243 72.84 8.27 -21.71
N ARG A 244 73.38 7.14 -22.20
CA ARG A 244 72.75 6.30 -23.24
C ARG A 244 71.58 5.47 -22.69
N ALA A 245 71.68 4.95 -21.47
CA ALA A 245 70.57 4.27 -20.78
C ALA A 245 69.43 5.26 -20.55
N ARG A 246 69.75 6.45 -20.04
CA ARG A 246 68.78 7.53 -19.87
C ARG A 246 68.14 7.96 -21.19
N ALA A 247 68.95 8.24 -22.22
CA ALA A 247 68.46 8.58 -23.57
C ALA A 247 67.54 7.51 -24.17
N LEU A 248 67.84 6.23 -23.94
CA LEU A 248 67.06 5.10 -24.41
C LEU A 248 65.70 5.00 -23.73
N VAL A 249 65.63 5.20 -22.41
CA VAL A 249 64.34 5.18 -21.69
C VAL A 249 63.50 6.40 -22.03
N GLU A 250 64.10 7.58 -22.15
CA GLU A 250 63.40 8.79 -22.58
C GLU A 250 62.81 8.63 -23.99
N ASP A 251 63.58 8.12 -24.95
CA ASP A 251 63.09 7.86 -26.32
C ASP A 251 61.96 6.81 -26.33
N VAL A 252 62.07 5.74 -25.54
CA VAL A 252 61.03 4.70 -25.42
C VAL A 252 59.75 5.25 -24.80
N VAL A 253 59.85 6.00 -23.69
CA VAL A 253 58.69 6.58 -22.99
C VAL A 253 58.05 7.68 -23.83
N ASP A 254 58.82 8.56 -24.46
CA ASP A 254 58.27 9.59 -25.35
C ASP A 254 57.63 8.97 -26.59
N LYS A 255 58.18 7.91 -27.19
CA LYS A 255 57.53 7.19 -28.31
C LYS A 255 56.19 6.57 -27.92
N ILE A 256 56.05 6.03 -26.70
CA ILE A 256 54.75 5.53 -26.20
C ILE A 256 53.82 6.71 -25.86
N ASN A 257 54.32 7.73 -25.15
CA ASN A 257 53.51 8.83 -24.64
C ASN A 257 53.07 9.84 -25.72
N ASN A 258 53.79 9.92 -26.84
CA ASN A 258 53.37 10.68 -28.02
C ASN A 258 52.21 10.01 -28.79
N VAL A 259 51.92 8.74 -28.52
CA VAL A 259 50.76 8.00 -29.07
C VAL A 259 49.60 7.92 -28.07
N GLN A 260 49.92 7.82 -26.77
CA GLN A 260 48.93 7.51 -25.72
C GLN A 260 48.58 8.69 -24.78
N HIS A 261 49.47 9.67 -24.63
CA HIS A 261 49.31 10.87 -23.79
C HIS A 261 48.94 10.61 -22.30
N PHE A 262 49.45 9.53 -21.69
CA PHE A 262 49.15 9.16 -20.30
C PHE A 262 50.00 9.88 -19.24
N LEU A 263 51.21 10.31 -19.58
CA LEU A 263 52.14 10.98 -18.66
C LEU A 263 52.13 12.49 -18.97
N THR A 264 51.64 13.29 -18.03
CA THR A 264 51.40 14.73 -18.24
C THR A 264 52.37 15.62 -17.47
N THR A 265 52.78 15.18 -16.28
CA THR A 265 53.75 15.88 -15.43
C THR A 265 55.18 15.36 -15.68
N PRO A 266 56.22 16.20 -15.46
CA PRO A 266 57.60 15.73 -15.49
C PRO A 266 57.89 14.69 -14.41
N GLU A 267 57.20 14.73 -13.26
CA GLU A 267 57.38 13.75 -12.18
C GLU A 267 56.84 12.36 -12.53
N GLU A 268 55.71 12.26 -13.24
CA GLU A 268 55.18 10.99 -13.75
C GLU A 268 56.16 10.36 -14.75
N LYS A 269 56.71 11.18 -15.66
CA LYS A 269 57.76 10.74 -16.57
C LYS A 269 59.00 10.25 -15.83
N GLU A 270 59.48 11.00 -14.84
CA GLU A 270 60.66 10.63 -14.04
C GLU A 270 60.47 9.29 -13.30
N LYS A 271 59.28 9.06 -12.75
CA LYS A 271 58.90 7.78 -12.10
C LYS A 271 58.93 6.61 -13.10
N GLU A 272 58.44 6.81 -14.32
CA GLU A 272 58.52 5.80 -15.39
C GLU A 272 59.95 5.61 -15.92
N TYR A 273 60.78 6.66 -15.95
CA TYR A 273 62.18 6.53 -16.34
C TYR A 273 62.94 5.64 -15.37
N CYS A 274 62.75 5.80 -14.06
CA CYS A 274 63.33 4.92 -13.05
C CYS A 274 62.75 3.49 -13.13
N ASN A 275 61.45 3.33 -13.38
CA ASN A 275 60.79 2.03 -13.55
C ASN A 275 61.39 1.22 -14.72
N LEU A 276 61.58 1.85 -15.89
CA LEU A 276 62.16 1.19 -17.06
C LEU A 276 63.68 1.08 -17.03
N GLY A 277 64.37 1.83 -16.16
CA GLY A 277 65.82 1.78 -15.98
C GLY A 277 66.38 0.37 -15.82
N GLN A 278 65.64 -0.52 -15.13
CA GLN A 278 66.02 -1.93 -14.91
C GLN A 278 66.24 -2.76 -16.18
N TYR A 279 65.70 -2.35 -17.34
CA TYR A 279 65.85 -3.07 -18.61
C TYR A 279 66.98 -2.52 -19.50
N THR A 280 67.56 -1.36 -19.14
CA THR A 280 68.46 -0.62 -20.02
C THR A 280 69.74 -1.34 -20.36
N ASP A 281 70.36 -2.06 -19.42
CA ASP A 281 71.56 -2.86 -19.69
C ASP A 281 71.32 -3.93 -20.76
N GLN A 282 70.15 -4.58 -20.75
CA GLN A 282 69.79 -5.57 -21.76
C GLN A 282 69.54 -4.88 -23.11
N TRP A 283 68.73 -3.81 -23.13
CA TRP A 283 68.41 -3.09 -24.36
C TRP A 283 69.63 -2.43 -25.00
N LEU A 284 70.58 -1.90 -24.20
CA LEU A 284 71.85 -1.36 -24.70
C LEU A 284 72.77 -2.47 -25.24
N ARG A 285 72.83 -3.65 -24.61
CA ARG A 285 73.57 -4.79 -25.18
C ARG A 285 72.98 -5.22 -26.53
N GLN A 286 71.65 -5.26 -26.65
CA GLN A 286 70.97 -5.52 -27.92
C GLN A 286 71.27 -4.43 -28.96
N LEU A 287 71.17 -3.14 -28.59
CA LEU A 287 71.42 -2.01 -29.47
C LEU A 287 72.86 -1.94 -29.98
N ASN A 288 73.84 -2.29 -29.14
CA ASN A 288 75.25 -2.35 -29.52
C ASN A 288 75.59 -3.58 -30.39
N ALA A 289 74.77 -4.64 -30.36
CA ALA A 289 74.92 -5.81 -31.23
C ALA A 289 74.36 -5.58 -32.65
N VAL A 290 73.42 -4.64 -32.82
CA VAL A 290 72.85 -4.27 -34.12
C VAL A 290 73.82 -3.35 -34.88
N GLN A 291 74.57 -3.94 -35.82
CA GLN A 291 75.48 -3.20 -36.69
C GLN A 291 74.72 -2.36 -37.75
N GLY A 292 75.42 -1.38 -38.34
CA GLY A 292 74.91 -0.64 -39.51
C GLY A 292 73.73 0.29 -39.24
N GLY A 293 73.48 0.69 -37.99
CA GLY A 293 72.44 1.67 -37.63
C GLY A 293 71.00 1.19 -37.87
N HIS A 294 70.78 -0.12 -38.02
CA HIS A 294 69.46 -0.68 -38.25
C HIS A 294 68.55 -0.49 -37.01
N PRO A 295 67.22 -0.43 -37.20
CA PRO A 295 66.27 -0.30 -36.10
C PRO A 295 66.20 -1.58 -35.25
N LEU A 296 66.38 -1.43 -33.94
CA LEU A 296 66.07 -2.44 -32.93
C LEU A 296 64.59 -2.33 -32.55
N GLN A 297 63.86 -3.46 -32.52
CA GLN A 297 62.54 -3.52 -31.90
C GLN A 297 62.64 -4.07 -30.48
N LEU A 298 62.22 -3.25 -29.52
CA LEU A 298 62.04 -3.63 -28.13
C LEU A 298 60.62 -4.17 -27.95
N LEU A 299 60.52 -5.42 -27.50
CA LEU A 299 59.26 -6.10 -27.22
C LEU A 299 58.93 -6.04 -25.72
N ASP A 300 57.67 -6.32 -25.39
CA ASP A 300 57.18 -6.46 -24.01
C ASP A 300 57.39 -5.25 -23.06
N VAL A 301 57.50 -4.02 -23.61
CA VAL A 301 57.64 -2.81 -22.80
C VAL A 301 56.35 -2.52 -22.03
N ARG A 302 56.44 -2.29 -20.71
CA ARG A 302 55.30 -2.01 -19.82
C ARG A 302 55.58 -0.80 -18.94
N LEU A 303 54.68 0.18 -18.96
CA LEU A 303 54.70 1.31 -18.03
C LEU A 303 54.04 0.89 -16.70
N SER A 304 54.37 1.55 -15.59
CA SER A 304 53.72 1.28 -14.30
C SER A 304 52.31 1.87 -14.17
N VAL A 305 52.00 2.95 -14.93
CA VAL A 305 50.67 3.59 -14.95
C VAL A 305 49.61 2.76 -15.70
N VAL A 306 49.99 1.93 -16.68
CA VAL A 306 49.02 1.20 -17.53
C VAL A 306 49.37 -0.28 -17.74
N PRO A 307 48.38 -1.20 -17.72
CA PRO A 307 48.62 -2.64 -17.81
C PRO A 307 48.98 -3.13 -19.24
N ASN A 308 48.92 -2.25 -20.23
CA ASN A 308 49.15 -2.57 -21.64
C ASN A 308 50.63 -2.84 -21.94
N VAL A 309 50.84 -3.63 -22.99
CA VAL A 309 52.17 -4.04 -23.47
C VAL A 309 52.45 -3.36 -24.80
N TYR A 310 53.66 -2.81 -24.96
CA TYR A 310 54.06 -2.01 -26.12
C TYR A 310 55.31 -2.58 -26.80
N SER A 311 55.34 -2.48 -28.13
CA SER A 311 56.52 -2.73 -28.96
C SER A 311 57.06 -1.40 -29.49
N VAL A 312 58.32 -1.07 -29.21
CA VAL A 312 58.91 0.23 -29.57
C VAL A 312 60.14 0.04 -30.46
N THR A 313 60.26 0.87 -31.50
CA THR A 313 61.40 0.83 -32.43
C THR A 313 62.40 1.95 -32.13
N VAL A 314 63.68 1.60 -32.01
CA VAL A 314 64.77 2.50 -31.60
C VAL A 314 66.00 2.28 -32.48
N THR A 315 66.66 3.36 -32.89
CA THR A 315 67.94 3.32 -33.62
C THR A 315 69.10 3.86 -32.78
N ALA A 316 70.30 3.35 -33.02
CA ALA A 316 71.51 3.89 -32.38
C ALA A 316 71.79 5.36 -32.75
N GLY A 317 71.25 5.85 -33.88
CA GLY A 317 71.35 7.25 -34.30
C GLY A 317 70.55 8.20 -33.41
N GLU A 318 69.28 7.86 -33.14
CA GLU A 318 68.40 8.62 -32.24
C GLU A 318 68.99 8.70 -30.83
N ILE A 319 69.40 7.55 -30.26
CA ILE A 319 69.96 7.49 -28.91
C ILE A 319 71.24 8.31 -28.82
N ASN A 320 72.20 8.15 -29.74
CA ASN A 320 73.40 8.99 -29.75
C ASN A 320 73.09 10.50 -29.94
N GLY A 321 72.01 10.85 -30.63
CA GLY A 321 71.52 12.22 -30.76
C GLY A 321 70.93 12.77 -29.45
N ARG A 322 70.14 11.98 -28.73
CA ARG A 322 69.56 12.35 -27.44
C ARG A 322 70.61 12.39 -26.33
N THR A 323 71.53 11.42 -26.28
CA THR A 323 72.68 11.39 -25.36
C THR A 323 73.51 12.67 -25.44
N LYS A 324 73.80 13.18 -26.64
CA LYS A 324 74.52 14.45 -26.82
C LYS A 324 73.80 15.66 -26.22
N LYS A 325 72.47 15.67 -26.24
CA LYS A 325 71.67 16.73 -25.60
C LYS A 325 71.76 16.61 -24.08
N ILE A 326 71.46 15.44 -23.53
CA ILE A 326 71.54 15.17 -22.07
C ILE A 326 72.93 15.52 -21.51
N VAL A 327 74.01 15.12 -22.19
CA VAL A 327 75.38 15.44 -21.77
C VAL A 327 75.64 16.96 -21.83
N ALA A 328 75.15 17.67 -22.85
CA ALA A 328 75.27 19.13 -22.91
C ALA A 328 74.47 19.82 -21.81
N ASP A 329 73.24 19.37 -21.54
CA ASP A 329 72.35 19.93 -20.51
C ASP A 329 72.94 19.73 -19.10
N VAL A 330 73.47 18.53 -18.80
CA VAL A 330 74.21 18.23 -17.57
C VAL A 330 75.47 19.07 -17.44
N VAL A 331 76.27 19.20 -18.51
CA VAL A 331 77.50 20.01 -18.49
C VAL A 331 77.18 21.51 -18.35
N ASN A 332 76.03 21.98 -18.85
CA ASN A 332 75.56 23.35 -18.62
C ASN A 332 75.26 23.60 -17.13
N GLU A 333 74.59 22.68 -16.43
CA GLU A 333 74.36 22.82 -14.99
C GLU A 333 75.63 22.70 -14.14
N VAL A 334 76.58 21.83 -14.54
CA VAL A 334 77.91 21.78 -13.93
C VAL A 334 78.68 23.10 -14.15
N ASN A 335 78.62 23.69 -15.34
CA ASN A 335 79.19 25.01 -15.63
C ASN A 335 78.51 26.11 -14.78
N ASN A 336 77.18 26.09 -14.69
CA ASN A 336 76.39 27.03 -13.88
C ASN A 336 76.73 26.95 -12.38
N PHE A 337 77.03 25.76 -11.86
CA PHE A 337 77.52 25.55 -10.49
C PHE A 337 78.96 26.06 -10.31
N VAL A 338 79.89 25.66 -11.19
CA VAL A 338 81.29 26.11 -11.11
C VAL A 338 81.39 27.63 -11.17
N ALA A 339 80.61 28.29 -12.02
CA ALA A 339 80.55 29.76 -12.12
C ALA A 339 79.95 30.46 -10.88
N LYS A 340 79.20 29.75 -10.03
CA LYS A 340 78.66 30.26 -8.74
C LYS A 340 79.61 30.02 -7.57
N THR A 341 80.42 28.94 -7.61
CA THR A 341 81.23 28.49 -6.46
C THR A 341 82.72 28.81 -6.60
N LEU A 342 83.26 28.93 -7.82
CA LEU A 342 84.68 29.22 -8.06
C LEU A 342 84.92 30.75 -8.13
N PRO A 343 85.85 31.33 -7.35
CA PRO A 343 86.14 32.77 -7.42
C PRO A 343 86.74 33.21 -8.75
N SER A 344 86.35 34.40 -9.22
CA SER A 344 86.83 35.02 -10.46
C SER A 344 88.36 35.11 -10.52
N GLY A 345 88.98 34.24 -11.30
CA GLY A 345 90.44 34.19 -11.51
C GLY A 345 91.07 32.82 -11.22
N GLU A 346 90.39 31.92 -10.53
CA GLU A 346 90.79 30.51 -10.43
C GLU A 346 90.23 29.69 -11.60
N ASN A 347 90.98 28.69 -12.04
CA ASN A 347 90.58 27.73 -13.08
C ASN A 347 90.56 26.30 -12.51
N ILE A 348 89.75 25.42 -13.10
CA ILE A 348 89.85 23.98 -12.85
C ILE A 348 91.16 23.46 -13.46
N CYS A 349 91.87 22.62 -12.72
CA CYS A 349 93.19 22.09 -13.10
C CYS A 349 93.15 20.62 -13.51
N SER A 350 92.15 19.86 -13.06
CA SER A 350 91.88 18.46 -13.39
C SER A 350 90.43 18.11 -13.05
N ILE A 351 89.86 17.14 -13.76
CA ILE A 351 88.50 16.61 -13.51
C ILE A 351 88.59 15.12 -13.18
N LEU A 352 87.97 14.73 -12.05
CA LEU A 352 87.82 13.33 -11.68
C LEU A 352 86.42 12.85 -12.06
N PHE A 353 86.36 11.70 -12.72
CA PHE A 353 85.13 10.97 -13.04
C PHE A 353 85.10 9.69 -12.21
N LEU A 354 84.08 9.53 -11.36
CA LEU A 354 83.91 8.35 -10.49
C LEU A 354 82.66 7.58 -10.91
N GLY A 355 82.81 6.31 -11.25
CA GLY A 355 81.71 5.44 -11.66
C GLY A 355 81.58 5.25 -13.17
N ASP A 356 80.80 4.24 -13.55
CA ASP A 356 80.86 3.66 -14.90
C ASP A 356 79.98 4.40 -15.93
N GLY A 357 79.16 5.37 -15.49
CA GLY A 357 78.40 6.25 -16.38
C GLY A 357 79.26 7.13 -17.30
N PHE A 358 80.55 7.27 -17.00
CA PHE A 358 81.51 8.10 -17.74
C PHE A 358 82.28 7.37 -18.86
N VAL A 359 81.85 6.16 -19.25
CA VAL A 359 82.43 5.39 -20.38
C VAL A 359 82.32 6.13 -21.74
N ASN A 360 81.42 7.10 -21.87
CA ASN A 360 81.19 7.85 -23.11
C ASN A 360 82.11 9.10 -23.22
N GLU A 361 82.96 9.13 -24.26
CA GLU A 361 83.86 10.28 -24.54
C GLU A 361 83.14 11.64 -24.70
N GLN A 362 81.82 11.67 -24.92
CA GLN A 362 81.06 12.93 -25.04
C GLN A 362 81.20 13.84 -23.82
N PHE A 363 81.33 13.30 -22.60
CA PHE A 363 81.64 14.13 -21.42
C PHE A 363 83.03 14.76 -21.53
N ASN A 364 84.06 13.95 -21.78
CA ASN A 364 85.45 14.40 -21.96
C ASN A 364 85.53 15.50 -23.03
N LEU A 365 84.92 15.28 -24.19
CA LEU A 365 84.92 16.20 -25.34
C LEU A 365 84.18 17.52 -25.06
N THR A 366 83.14 17.51 -24.22
CA THR A 366 82.37 18.73 -23.90
C THR A 366 83.08 19.53 -22.80
N LEU A 367 83.51 18.86 -21.73
CA LEU A 367 84.21 19.49 -20.60
C LEU A 367 85.61 20.01 -20.98
N ALA A 368 86.34 19.33 -21.87
CA ALA A 368 87.60 19.83 -22.43
C ALA A 368 87.42 21.16 -23.17
N ARG A 369 86.30 21.34 -23.89
CA ARG A 369 85.96 22.59 -24.57
C ARG A 369 85.57 23.70 -23.59
N SER A 370 84.81 23.39 -22.55
CA SER A 370 84.42 24.35 -21.51
C SER A 370 85.62 24.90 -20.73
N TYR A 371 86.57 24.03 -20.35
CA TYR A 371 87.65 24.39 -19.42
C TYR A 371 89.06 24.43 -20.02
N ARG A 372 89.23 24.13 -21.32
CA ARG A 372 90.53 24.06 -22.02
C ARG A 372 91.51 23.08 -21.37
N LEU A 373 91.01 21.89 -21.05
CA LEU A 373 91.75 20.80 -20.39
C LEU A 373 92.25 19.78 -21.42
N GLU A 374 93.46 19.26 -21.20
CA GLU A 374 94.06 18.22 -22.04
C GLU A 374 93.61 16.81 -21.64
N LYS A 375 93.84 15.80 -22.48
CA LYS A 375 93.46 14.40 -22.18
C LYS A 375 94.08 13.87 -20.87
N GLU A 376 95.24 14.39 -20.48
CA GLU A 376 95.97 14.02 -19.26
C GLU A 376 95.36 14.61 -17.98
N ASP A 377 94.46 15.59 -18.10
CA ASP A 377 93.84 16.27 -16.95
C ASP A 377 92.57 15.57 -16.43
N PHE A 378 92.10 14.54 -17.16
CA PHE A 378 90.93 13.74 -16.81
C PHE A 378 91.35 12.44 -16.14
N VAL A 379 90.82 12.17 -14.95
CA VAL A 379 91.09 10.94 -14.18
C VAL A 379 89.81 10.15 -13.97
N HIS A 380 89.69 9.02 -14.66
CA HIS A 380 88.56 8.10 -14.51
C HIS A 380 88.87 7.01 -13.48
N PHE A 381 87.91 6.75 -12.59
CA PHE A 381 87.86 5.59 -11.69
C PHE A 381 86.51 4.88 -11.89
N ARG A 382 86.56 3.56 -12.03
CA ARG A 382 85.37 2.69 -12.20
C ARG A 382 84.91 2.13 -10.87
N ARG A 383 83.72 1.51 -10.82
CA ARG A 383 83.26 0.82 -9.59
C ARG A 383 84.28 -0.22 -9.11
N SER A 384 84.94 -0.93 -10.02
CA SER A 384 86.06 -1.85 -9.73
C SER A 384 87.20 -1.26 -8.88
N ASP A 385 87.36 0.07 -8.89
CA ASP A 385 88.46 0.78 -8.23
C ASP A 385 88.10 1.23 -6.79
N LEU A 386 86.82 1.12 -6.40
CA LEU A 386 86.32 1.46 -5.06
C LEU A 386 87.13 0.80 -3.92
N PRO A 387 87.46 -0.51 -3.95
CA PRO A 387 88.29 -1.15 -2.92
C PRO A 387 89.67 -0.49 -2.73
N ALA A 388 90.29 -0.04 -3.82
CA ALA A 388 91.56 0.68 -3.75
C ALA A 388 91.38 2.08 -3.14
N ILE A 389 90.36 2.82 -3.58
CA ILE A 389 90.04 4.17 -3.11
C ILE A 389 89.73 4.18 -1.60
N VAL A 390 88.89 3.28 -1.09
CA VAL A 390 88.57 3.26 0.36
C VAL A 390 89.77 2.88 1.21
N SER A 391 90.72 2.08 0.69
CA SER A 391 91.91 1.71 1.46
C SER A 391 92.84 2.90 1.81
N VAL A 392 92.61 4.07 1.21
CA VAL A 392 93.38 5.31 1.43
C VAL A 392 93.10 5.94 2.81
N TYR A 393 92.00 5.57 3.51
CA TYR A 393 91.68 6.06 4.87
C TYR A 393 92.87 6.06 5.85
N ARG A 394 93.67 4.98 5.88
CA ARG A 394 94.85 4.84 6.77
C ARG A 394 95.94 5.88 6.49
N GLN A 395 95.93 6.48 5.30
CA GLN A 395 96.98 7.36 4.79
C GLN A 395 96.55 8.85 4.74
N ILE A 396 95.43 9.22 5.38
CA ILE A 396 94.89 10.58 5.47
C ILE A 396 94.84 11.03 6.95
N ASN A 397 95.00 12.33 7.22
CA ASN A 397 94.82 12.88 8.56
C ASN A 397 93.33 12.96 8.94
N LEU A 398 92.81 11.90 9.58
CA LEU A 398 91.39 11.76 9.95
C LEU A 398 90.90 12.88 10.89
N ASN A 399 91.77 13.49 11.68
CA ASN A 399 91.39 14.51 12.68
C ASN A 399 90.65 15.71 12.07
N GLN A 400 90.89 16.02 10.78
CA GLN A 400 90.22 17.12 10.08
C GLN A 400 88.71 16.91 9.91
N PHE A 401 88.23 15.66 9.99
CA PHE A 401 86.82 15.30 9.81
C PHE A 401 86.06 15.06 11.11
N SER A 402 86.75 15.03 12.26
CA SER A 402 86.16 14.77 13.59
C SER A 402 84.88 15.60 13.88
N ALA A 403 84.89 16.89 13.53
CA ALA A 403 83.74 17.78 13.68
C ALA A 403 82.60 17.54 12.67
N GLU A 404 82.90 17.01 11.47
CA GLU A 404 81.91 16.62 10.48
C GLU A 404 81.25 15.28 10.88
N SER A 405 82.05 14.32 11.36
CA SER A 405 81.59 13.05 11.96
C SER A 405 80.65 13.26 13.16
N GLN A 406 80.96 14.21 14.04
CA GLN A 406 80.04 14.63 15.12
C GLN A 406 78.76 15.25 14.58
N LYS A 407 78.81 16.16 13.60
CA LYS A 407 77.60 16.76 12.98
C LYS A 407 76.72 15.70 12.33
N HIS A 408 77.31 14.74 11.62
CA HIS A 408 76.58 13.63 11.02
C HIS A 408 75.90 12.74 12.07
N LYS A 409 76.54 12.49 13.22
CA LYS A 409 75.91 11.77 14.34
C LYS A 409 74.69 12.52 14.88
N HIS A 410 74.83 13.80 15.24
CA HIS A 410 73.74 14.59 15.81
C HIS A 410 72.56 14.76 14.82
N ARG A 411 72.83 14.93 13.52
CA ARG A 411 71.77 14.97 12.48
C ARG A 411 70.98 13.66 12.43
N GLY A 412 71.67 12.52 12.36
CA GLY A 412 71.01 11.22 12.33
C GLY A 412 70.23 10.91 13.62
N GLU A 413 70.67 11.40 14.77
CA GLU A 413 69.93 11.31 16.04
C GLU A 413 68.64 12.15 15.99
N GLN A 414 68.71 13.38 15.46
CA GLN A 414 67.55 14.24 15.27
C GLN A 414 66.54 13.65 14.27
N GLU A 415 67.02 13.09 13.15
CA GLU A 415 66.20 12.39 12.16
C GLU A 415 65.51 11.16 12.76
N LEU A 416 66.23 10.33 13.54
CA LEU A 416 65.65 9.18 14.24
C LEU A 416 64.60 9.58 15.29
N ILE A 417 64.80 10.69 16.00
CA ILE A 417 63.80 11.24 16.93
C ILE A 417 62.55 11.71 16.16
N ALA A 418 62.73 12.43 15.04
CA ALA A 418 61.63 12.88 14.20
C ALA A 418 60.81 11.70 13.63
N LEU A 419 61.48 10.67 13.10
CA LEU A 419 60.85 9.45 12.60
C LEU A 419 60.03 8.74 13.69
N ARG A 420 60.59 8.56 14.89
CA ARG A 420 59.89 7.95 16.04
C ARG A 420 58.66 8.75 16.47
N ASN A 421 58.77 10.09 16.51
CA ASN A 421 57.66 10.95 16.86
C ASN A 421 56.52 10.86 15.82
N ALA A 422 56.85 10.89 14.52
CA ALA A 422 55.88 10.72 13.44
C ALA A 422 55.23 9.33 13.42
N GLN A 423 55.98 8.27 13.70
CA GLN A 423 55.44 6.90 13.87
C GLN A 423 54.44 6.86 15.04
N ALA A 424 54.83 7.35 16.23
CA ALA A 424 53.98 7.35 17.41
C ALA A 424 52.74 8.25 17.29
N GLU A 425 52.81 9.32 16.49
CA GLU A 425 51.64 10.13 16.12
C GLU A 425 50.72 9.38 15.16
N ALA A 426 51.25 8.79 14.09
CA ALA A 426 50.47 8.01 13.14
C ALA A 426 49.78 6.80 13.79
N GLU A 427 50.40 6.16 14.79
CA GLU A 427 49.78 5.10 15.58
C GLU A 427 48.66 5.61 16.48
N ARG A 428 48.86 6.72 17.21
CA ARG A 428 47.79 7.40 17.97
C ARG A 428 46.61 7.81 17.09
N VAL A 429 46.84 8.28 15.87
CA VAL A 429 45.78 8.59 14.90
C VAL A 429 45.03 7.34 14.45
N ARG A 430 45.72 6.22 14.18
CA ARG A 430 45.07 4.92 13.86
C ARG A 430 44.27 4.36 15.04
N GLU A 431 44.70 4.60 16.28
CA GLU A 431 43.99 4.18 17.49
C GLU A 431 42.77 5.04 17.78
N ALA A 432 42.92 6.36 17.74
CA ALA A 432 41.79 7.29 17.84
C ALA A 432 40.74 7.02 16.75
N ARG A 433 41.18 6.73 15.51
CA ARG A 433 40.28 6.31 14.43
C ARG A 433 39.55 5.01 14.73
N ARG A 434 40.26 3.94 15.13
CA ARG A 434 39.63 2.66 15.50
C ARG A 434 38.61 2.82 16.62
N GLN A 435 38.94 3.57 17.67
CA GLN A 435 38.02 3.87 18.77
C GLN A 435 36.83 4.73 18.32
N ALA A 436 37.00 5.64 17.37
CA ALA A 436 35.91 6.44 16.81
C ALA A 436 34.98 5.58 15.92
N GLU A 437 35.53 4.68 15.11
CA GLU A 437 34.76 3.73 14.29
C GLU A 437 33.99 2.73 15.17
N GLU A 438 34.62 2.21 16.24
CA GLU A 438 33.99 1.34 17.25
C GLU A 438 32.86 2.06 18.01
N LYS A 439 33.11 3.29 18.49
CA LYS A 439 32.08 4.12 19.15
C LYS A 439 30.94 4.46 18.20
N ALA A 440 31.22 4.82 16.95
CA ALA A 440 30.19 5.09 15.94
C ALA A 440 29.33 3.86 15.63
N LEU A 441 29.94 2.67 15.59
CA LEU A 441 29.22 1.40 15.44
C LEU A 441 28.34 1.09 16.65
N ALA A 442 28.86 1.30 17.87
CA ALA A 442 28.11 1.12 19.11
C ALA A 442 26.95 2.12 19.25
N GLU A 443 27.16 3.40 18.89
CA GLU A 443 26.11 4.41 18.81
C GLU A 443 25.06 4.06 17.75
N ALA A 444 25.46 3.59 16.57
CA ALA A 444 24.53 3.19 15.53
C ALA A 444 23.70 1.96 15.94
N ALA A 445 24.29 1.00 16.66
CA ALA A 445 23.57 -0.12 17.26
C ALA A 445 22.59 0.36 18.35
N ALA A 446 23.01 1.28 19.23
CA ALA A 446 22.15 1.85 20.28
C ALA A 446 20.99 2.70 19.70
N ARG A 447 21.20 3.41 18.59
CA ARG A 447 20.14 4.13 17.86
C ARG A 447 19.14 3.14 17.27
N LYS A 448 19.60 2.10 16.55
CA LYS A 448 18.74 1.03 16.03
C LYS A 448 17.94 0.31 17.11
N GLY A 449 18.54 0.06 18.28
CA GLY A 449 17.83 -0.51 19.44
C GLY A 449 16.70 0.39 19.93
N LYS A 450 16.93 1.70 20.02
CA LYS A 450 15.89 2.68 20.38
C LYS A 450 14.81 2.83 19.32
N GLU A 451 15.18 2.86 18.04
CA GLU A 451 14.25 2.91 16.90
C GLU A 451 13.34 1.67 16.87
N ALA A 452 13.91 0.48 17.08
CA ALA A 452 13.15 -0.77 17.21
C ALA A 452 12.23 -0.78 18.44
N TYR A 453 12.70 -0.25 19.58
CA TYR A 453 11.88 -0.11 20.79
C TYR A 453 10.67 0.81 20.57
N PHE A 454 10.87 1.99 19.96
CA PHE A 454 9.76 2.90 19.66
C PHE A 454 8.74 2.24 18.72
N LYS A 455 9.20 1.56 17.65
CA LYS A 455 8.31 0.82 16.75
C LYS A 455 7.52 -0.28 17.46
N ALA A 456 8.13 -1.03 18.38
CA ALA A 456 7.41 -2.04 19.17
C ALA A 456 6.36 -1.41 20.10
N MET A 457 6.62 -0.20 20.64
CA MET A 457 5.65 0.55 21.43
C MET A 457 4.51 1.14 20.59
N ASP A 458 4.78 1.61 19.37
CA ASP A 458 3.75 2.03 18.42
C ASP A 458 2.81 0.85 18.07
N GLU A 459 3.37 -0.35 17.89
CA GLU A 459 2.61 -1.60 17.66
C GLU A 459 1.75 -1.99 18.88
N VAL A 460 2.27 -1.86 20.11
CA VAL A 460 1.48 -2.03 21.35
C VAL A 460 0.27 -1.09 21.38
N ASP A 461 0.46 0.19 21.07
CA ASP A 461 -0.60 1.20 21.10
C ASP A 461 -1.61 1.00 19.95
N GLU A 462 -1.18 0.51 18.78
CA GLU A 462 -2.09 0.14 17.70
C GLU A 462 -2.96 -1.07 18.07
N HIS A 463 -2.37 -2.12 18.65
CA HIS A 463 -3.14 -3.29 19.11
C HIS A 463 -4.06 -2.96 20.30
N GLU A 464 -3.69 -2.03 21.20
CA GLU A 464 -4.59 -1.51 22.24
C GLU A 464 -5.82 -0.83 21.62
N ARG A 465 -5.62 0.01 20.59
CA ARG A 465 -6.73 0.66 19.85
C ARG A 465 -7.62 -0.33 19.11
N LYS A 466 -7.06 -1.43 18.58
CA LYS A 466 -7.80 -2.52 17.92
C LYS A 466 -8.44 -3.51 18.92
N LYS A 467 -8.09 -3.45 20.21
CA LYS A 467 -8.49 -4.40 21.28
C LYS A 467 -7.92 -5.82 21.08
N GLU A 468 -6.78 -5.93 20.42
CA GLU A 468 -6.12 -7.20 20.08
C GLU A 468 -5.17 -7.64 21.22
N TRP A 469 -5.72 -7.87 22.41
CA TRP A 469 -4.96 -8.03 23.67
C TRP A 469 -3.85 -9.09 23.63
N ALA A 470 -4.01 -10.15 22.81
CA ALA A 470 -2.98 -11.17 22.64
C ALA A 470 -1.77 -10.68 21.82
N GLN A 471 -1.99 -9.87 20.78
CA GLN A 471 -0.93 -9.30 19.95
C GLN A 471 -0.24 -8.14 20.68
N MET A 472 -1.02 -7.31 21.38
CA MET A 472 -0.52 -6.28 22.31
C MET A 472 0.44 -6.87 23.36
N LEU A 473 0.15 -8.06 23.89
CA LEU A 473 0.95 -8.74 24.90
C LEU A 473 2.31 -9.22 24.34
N GLU A 474 2.34 -9.77 23.12
CA GLU A 474 3.61 -10.17 22.48
C GLU A 474 4.44 -8.97 22.02
N ALA A 475 3.81 -7.90 21.51
CA ALA A 475 4.50 -6.64 21.19
C ALA A 475 5.11 -5.99 22.45
N ALA A 476 4.39 -6.01 23.58
CA ALA A 476 4.89 -5.47 24.85
C ALA A 476 6.07 -6.30 25.42
N LYS A 477 6.09 -7.63 25.20
CA LYS A 477 7.28 -8.45 25.48
C LYS A 477 8.46 -8.06 24.61
N ALA A 478 8.26 -7.91 23.29
CA ALA A 478 9.33 -7.52 22.37
C ALA A 478 9.93 -6.15 22.71
N ALA A 479 9.11 -5.19 23.14
CA ALA A 479 9.57 -3.91 23.68
C ALA A 479 10.44 -4.08 24.94
N LEU A 480 10.06 -5.00 25.85
CA LEU A 480 10.82 -5.31 27.06
C LEU A 480 12.09 -6.16 26.82
N GLU A 481 12.16 -6.95 25.75
CA GLU A 481 13.41 -7.59 25.33
C GLU A 481 14.44 -6.56 24.84
N LEU A 482 13.97 -5.45 24.25
CA LEU A 482 14.82 -4.34 23.80
C LEU A 482 15.18 -3.36 24.93
N LEU A 483 14.29 -3.13 25.90
CA LEU A 483 14.55 -2.28 27.06
C LEU A 483 13.90 -2.83 28.34
N PRO A 484 14.56 -3.80 29.04
CA PRO A 484 13.97 -4.54 30.16
C PRO A 484 13.53 -3.71 31.36
N GLU A 485 14.04 -2.49 31.50
CA GLU A 485 13.71 -1.61 32.62
C GLU A 485 12.59 -0.60 32.36
N ASP A 486 12.02 -0.52 31.15
CA ASP A 486 10.97 0.46 30.86
C ASP A 486 9.69 0.21 31.68
N GLN A 487 9.23 1.24 32.37
CA GLN A 487 8.04 1.15 33.22
C GLN A 487 6.72 1.23 32.43
N HIS A 488 6.68 1.96 31.32
CA HIS A 488 5.50 2.08 30.47
C HIS A 488 5.20 0.77 29.73
N ALA A 489 6.22 0.10 29.19
CA ALA A 489 6.11 -1.23 28.61
C ALA A 489 5.70 -2.31 29.64
N LYS A 490 6.25 -2.25 30.87
CA LYS A 490 5.82 -3.11 32.00
C LYS A 490 4.33 -2.89 32.34
N GLU A 491 3.87 -1.65 32.42
CA GLU A 491 2.46 -1.33 32.65
C GLU A 491 1.56 -1.80 31.50
N LYS A 492 1.96 -1.58 30.25
CA LYS A 492 1.19 -2.01 29.05
C LYS A 492 1.07 -3.54 29.00
N LEU A 493 2.12 -4.28 29.33
CA LEU A 493 2.07 -5.74 29.46
C LEU A 493 1.09 -6.17 30.57
N GLN A 494 1.15 -5.55 31.75
CA GLN A 494 0.20 -5.86 32.84
C GLN A 494 -1.25 -5.58 32.43
N ARG A 495 -1.54 -4.43 31.80
CA ARG A 495 -2.86 -4.10 31.27
C ARG A 495 -3.32 -5.12 30.22
N ALA A 496 -2.45 -5.50 29.27
CA ALA A 496 -2.75 -6.53 28.28
C ALA A 496 -3.08 -7.89 28.92
N THR A 497 -2.32 -8.33 29.94
CA THR A 497 -2.62 -9.59 30.65
C THR A 497 -3.97 -9.54 31.39
N HIS A 498 -4.30 -8.41 32.03
CA HIS A 498 -5.57 -8.22 32.75
C HIS A 498 -6.76 -8.18 31.78
N LEU A 499 -6.66 -7.45 30.67
CA LEU A 499 -7.71 -7.35 29.65
C LEU A 499 -7.92 -8.68 28.92
N LEU A 500 -6.85 -9.46 28.70
CA LEU A 500 -6.93 -10.81 28.14
C LEU A 500 -7.56 -11.81 29.13
N ALA A 501 -7.31 -11.66 30.44
CA ALA A 501 -7.99 -12.45 31.48
C ALA A 501 -9.49 -12.10 31.55
N GLU A 502 -9.85 -10.81 31.55
CA GLU A 502 -11.25 -10.39 31.48
C GLU A 502 -11.96 -10.88 30.21
N ALA A 503 -11.30 -10.78 29.04
CA ALA A 503 -11.88 -11.24 27.78
C ALA A 503 -12.16 -12.76 27.79
N LYS A 504 -11.28 -13.55 28.43
CA LYS A 504 -11.53 -14.99 28.67
C LYS A 504 -12.74 -15.21 29.56
N VAL A 505 -12.78 -14.58 30.74
CA VAL A 505 -13.90 -14.73 31.70
C VAL A 505 -15.24 -14.31 31.07
N ARG A 506 -15.27 -13.21 30.31
CA ARG A 506 -16.48 -12.79 29.57
C ARG A 506 -16.88 -13.80 28.49
N ASN A 507 -15.92 -14.35 27.74
CA ASN A 507 -16.19 -15.39 26.73
C ASN A 507 -16.70 -16.70 27.36
N GLU A 508 -16.16 -17.09 28.51
CA GLU A 508 -16.63 -18.25 29.28
C GLU A 508 -18.07 -18.02 29.80
N GLN A 509 -18.36 -16.86 30.38
CA GLN A 509 -19.72 -16.46 30.78
C GLN A 509 -20.70 -16.42 29.60
N TYR A 510 -20.25 -15.98 28.43
CA TYR A 510 -21.03 -15.98 27.20
C TYR A 510 -21.33 -17.40 26.68
N GLN A 511 -20.34 -18.30 26.69
CA GLN A 511 -20.55 -19.70 26.32
C GLN A 511 -21.47 -20.42 27.32
N GLN A 512 -21.35 -20.12 28.61
CA GLN A 512 -22.25 -20.64 29.65
C GLN A 512 -23.69 -20.14 29.47
N THR A 513 -23.91 -18.84 29.25
CA THR A 513 -25.26 -18.28 29.03
C THR A 513 -25.88 -18.75 27.71
N LEU A 514 -25.09 -18.90 26.65
CA LEU A 514 -25.57 -19.43 25.37
C LEU A 514 -25.92 -20.93 25.44
N THR A 515 -25.12 -21.74 26.13
CA THR A 515 -25.44 -23.16 26.36
C THR A 515 -26.64 -23.35 27.30
N GLN A 516 -26.81 -22.48 28.30
CA GLN A 516 -28.05 -22.43 29.10
C GLN A 516 -29.28 -22.09 28.24
N ALA A 517 -29.18 -21.10 27.34
CA ALA A 517 -30.28 -20.76 26.42
C ALA A 517 -30.65 -21.94 25.51
N GLN A 518 -29.66 -22.63 24.94
CA GLN A 518 -29.87 -23.83 24.12
C GLN A 518 -30.45 -25.00 24.92
N ALA A 519 -30.02 -25.19 26.18
CA ALA A 519 -30.57 -26.23 27.06
C ALA A 519 -32.04 -25.95 27.44
N ALA A 520 -32.39 -24.70 27.75
CA ALA A 520 -33.77 -24.30 28.00
C ALA A 520 -34.64 -24.45 26.73
N GLN A 521 -34.12 -24.07 25.56
CA GLN A 521 -34.77 -24.30 24.27
C GLN A 521 -35.03 -25.79 24.02
N ALA A 522 -34.08 -26.67 24.33
CA ALA A 522 -34.22 -28.13 24.18
C ALA A 522 -35.23 -28.76 25.15
N ARG A 523 -35.53 -28.11 26.30
CA ARG A 523 -36.61 -28.51 27.22
C ARG A 523 -37.98 -27.93 26.85
N GLY A 524 -38.03 -26.93 25.98
CA GLY A 524 -39.25 -26.17 25.65
C GLY A 524 -39.53 -24.99 26.59
N ASP A 525 -38.57 -24.58 27.42
CA ASP A 525 -38.69 -23.46 28.35
C ASP A 525 -38.42 -22.13 27.63
N TRP A 526 -39.27 -21.76 26.67
CA TRP A 526 -39.01 -20.66 25.72
C TRP A 526 -38.73 -19.30 26.40
N GLN A 527 -39.40 -19.01 27.51
CA GLN A 527 -39.21 -17.75 28.26
C GLN A 527 -37.84 -17.70 28.95
N ASP A 528 -37.43 -18.78 29.62
CA ASP A 528 -36.10 -18.91 30.22
C ASP A 528 -35.01 -18.86 29.14
N ALA A 529 -35.20 -19.57 28.02
CA ALA A 529 -34.30 -19.55 26.87
C ALA A 529 -34.09 -18.13 26.33
N LEU A 530 -35.17 -17.35 26.19
CA LEU A 530 -35.10 -15.94 25.78
C LEU A 530 -34.34 -15.09 26.81
N SER A 531 -34.53 -15.35 28.11
CA SER A 531 -33.82 -14.64 29.18
C SER A 531 -32.31 -14.92 29.15
N HIS A 532 -31.90 -16.17 28.95
CA HIS A 532 -30.49 -16.56 28.82
C HIS A 532 -29.87 -16.05 27.51
N ALA A 533 -30.61 -16.05 26.40
CA ALA A 533 -30.16 -15.44 25.14
C ALA A 533 -29.97 -13.91 25.27
N LYS A 534 -30.85 -13.23 26.01
CA LYS A 534 -30.71 -11.81 26.36
C LYS A 534 -29.52 -11.56 27.30
N ALA A 535 -29.26 -12.45 28.26
CA ALA A 535 -28.06 -12.38 29.09
C ALA A 535 -26.77 -12.54 28.25
N ALA A 536 -26.73 -13.49 27.31
CA ALA A 536 -25.63 -13.66 26.38
C ALA A 536 -25.40 -12.41 25.49
N LEU A 537 -26.48 -11.76 25.04
CA LEU A 537 -26.42 -10.48 24.32
C LEU A 537 -25.92 -9.32 25.19
N ASN A 538 -26.25 -9.28 26.48
CA ASN A 538 -25.70 -8.27 27.39
C ASN A 538 -24.18 -8.42 27.59
N VAL A 539 -23.64 -9.64 27.50
CA VAL A 539 -22.20 -9.92 27.59
C VAL A 539 -21.46 -9.63 26.27
N PHE A 540 -22.06 -9.97 25.12
CA PHE A 540 -21.55 -9.61 23.78
C PHE A 540 -22.65 -9.03 22.87
N PRO A 541 -22.87 -7.70 22.89
CA PRO A 541 -23.89 -7.03 22.09
C PRO A 541 -23.74 -7.17 20.57
N ASP A 542 -22.55 -7.54 20.08
CA ASP A 542 -22.24 -7.69 18.65
C ASP A 542 -22.35 -9.13 18.13
N SER A 543 -22.64 -10.11 19.00
CA SER A 543 -22.71 -11.51 18.57
C SER A 543 -23.93 -11.76 17.66
N LYS A 544 -23.66 -12.00 16.38
CA LYS A 544 -24.67 -12.40 15.38
C LYS A 544 -25.42 -13.67 15.79
N VAL A 545 -24.72 -14.64 16.39
CA VAL A 545 -25.32 -15.92 16.83
C VAL A 545 -26.31 -15.68 17.98
N ALA A 546 -25.98 -14.81 18.94
CA ALA A 546 -26.88 -14.49 20.04
C ALA A 546 -28.08 -13.65 19.58
N LYS A 547 -27.90 -12.75 18.59
CA LYS A 547 -29.00 -12.00 17.97
C LYS A 547 -29.98 -12.93 17.27
N GLN A 548 -29.47 -13.80 16.40
CA GLN A 548 -30.28 -14.80 15.69
C GLN A 548 -31.01 -15.74 16.65
N LEU A 549 -30.36 -16.21 17.72
CA LEU A 549 -31.00 -17.04 18.73
C LEU A 549 -32.12 -16.29 19.47
N TYR A 550 -31.89 -15.04 19.88
CA TYR A 550 -32.90 -14.20 20.52
C TYR A 550 -34.10 -13.91 19.60
N GLU A 551 -33.85 -13.56 18.34
CA GLU A 551 -34.87 -13.32 17.31
C GLU A 551 -35.73 -14.56 17.05
N GLN A 552 -35.10 -15.73 16.89
CA GLN A 552 -35.80 -17.02 16.71
C GLN A 552 -36.65 -17.39 17.93
N LEU A 553 -36.14 -17.18 19.15
CA LEU A 553 -36.90 -17.45 20.37
C LEU A 553 -38.07 -16.48 20.55
N ALA A 554 -37.88 -15.19 20.24
CA ALA A 554 -38.95 -14.19 20.28
C ALA A 554 -40.08 -14.53 19.29
N GLN A 555 -39.74 -14.78 18.03
CA GLN A 555 -40.69 -15.24 17.01
C GLN A 555 -41.41 -16.53 17.42
N LYS A 556 -40.73 -17.46 18.08
CA LYS A 556 -41.37 -18.71 18.52
C LYS A 556 -42.35 -18.50 19.68
N ILE A 557 -42.06 -17.57 20.59
CA ILE A 557 -43.00 -17.17 21.66
C ILE A 557 -44.22 -16.46 21.08
N GLU A 558 -44.03 -15.56 20.11
CA GLU A 558 -45.11 -14.87 19.38
C GLU A 558 -46.03 -15.84 18.63
N GLN A 559 -45.47 -16.80 17.89
CA GLN A 559 -46.23 -17.89 17.27
C GLN A 559 -47.06 -18.67 18.30
N LEU A 560 -46.47 -19.03 19.45
CA LEU A 560 -47.17 -19.77 20.51
C LEU A 560 -48.25 -18.92 21.20
N ALA A 561 -48.10 -17.59 21.25
CA ALA A 561 -49.14 -16.68 21.73
C ALA A 561 -50.34 -16.65 20.78
N HIS A 562 -50.12 -16.46 19.47
CA HIS A 562 -51.20 -16.47 18.48
C HIS A 562 -51.89 -17.84 18.36
N ILE A 563 -51.15 -18.95 18.49
CA ILE A 563 -51.76 -20.29 18.55
C ILE A 563 -52.71 -20.41 19.74
N ARG A 564 -52.33 -19.91 20.93
CA ARG A 564 -53.21 -19.90 22.12
C ARG A 564 -54.41 -18.97 21.95
N GLU A 565 -54.22 -17.81 21.35
CA GLU A 565 -55.28 -16.84 21.04
C GLU A 565 -56.32 -17.45 20.09
N HIS A 566 -55.89 -18.01 18.97
CA HIS A 566 -56.78 -18.67 18.01
C HIS A 566 -57.45 -19.94 18.59
N PHE A 567 -56.80 -20.67 19.50
CA PHE A 567 -57.49 -21.75 20.23
C PHE A 567 -58.56 -21.23 21.18
N ALA A 568 -58.35 -20.06 21.81
CA ALA A 568 -59.36 -19.43 22.67
C ALA A 568 -60.56 -18.92 21.86
N THR A 569 -60.33 -18.25 20.71
CA THR A 569 -61.41 -17.80 19.81
C THR A 569 -62.17 -18.99 19.20
N ALA A 570 -61.47 -20.04 18.74
CA ALA A 570 -62.09 -21.27 18.26
C ALA A 570 -62.96 -21.92 19.36
N THR A 571 -62.46 -22.01 20.59
CA THR A 571 -63.23 -22.55 21.74
C THR A 571 -64.47 -21.71 22.04
N ALA A 572 -64.38 -20.37 21.92
CA ALA A 572 -65.55 -19.49 22.08
C ALA A 572 -66.60 -19.71 20.97
N PHE A 573 -66.18 -19.87 19.71
CA PHE A 573 -67.10 -20.18 18.61
C PHE A 573 -67.70 -21.59 18.70
N GLU A 574 -66.95 -22.59 19.17
CA GLU A 574 -67.46 -23.94 19.47
C GLU A 574 -68.56 -23.90 20.56
N GLN A 575 -68.38 -23.08 21.60
CA GLN A 575 -69.37 -22.86 22.66
C GLN A 575 -70.60 -22.08 22.18
N GLN A 576 -70.43 -21.15 21.24
CA GLN A 576 -71.52 -20.42 20.58
C GLN A 576 -72.24 -21.25 19.49
N GLY A 577 -71.79 -22.47 19.20
CA GLY A 577 -72.38 -23.33 18.17
C GLY A 577 -72.04 -22.93 16.72
N ASN A 578 -71.20 -21.91 16.50
CA ASN A 578 -70.79 -21.48 15.17
C ASN A 578 -69.54 -22.24 14.71
N TYR A 579 -69.76 -23.52 14.36
CA TYR A 579 -68.67 -24.43 14.01
C TYR A 579 -67.92 -24.05 12.72
N ARG A 580 -68.53 -23.25 11.83
CA ARG A 580 -67.85 -22.67 10.65
C ARG A 580 -66.76 -21.69 11.06
N LYS A 581 -67.06 -20.69 11.89
CA LYS A 581 -66.07 -19.71 12.39
C LYS A 581 -65.04 -20.36 13.33
N ALA A 582 -65.43 -21.37 14.10
CA ALA A 582 -64.47 -22.19 14.85
C ALA A 582 -63.47 -22.90 13.93
N LEU A 583 -63.94 -23.49 12.83
CA LEU A 583 -63.07 -24.15 11.84
C LEU A 583 -62.13 -23.15 11.15
N GLU A 584 -62.58 -21.94 10.83
CA GLU A 584 -61.73 -20.88 10.26
C GLU A 584 -60.59 -20.46 11.21
N GLU A 585 -60.85 -20.32 12.50
CA GLU A 585 -59.81 -20.05 13.51
C GLU A 585 -58.82 -21.22 13.64
N LEU A 586 -59.31 -22.47 13.64
CA LEU A 586 -58.45 -23.65 13.61
C LEU A 586 -57.62 -23.74 12.31
N GLU A 587 -58.14 -23.30 11.16
CA GLU A 587 -57.39 -23.22 9.91
C GLU A 587 -56.33 -22.09 9.91
N LYS A 588 -56.49 -21.04 10.72
CA LYS A 588 -55.41 -20.06 10.99
C LYS A 588 -54.29 -20.71 11.78
N ILE A 589 -54.60 -21.49 12.83
CA ILE A 589 -53.61 -22.27 13.59
C ILE A 589 -52.86 -23.23 12.66
N GLN A 590 -53.56 -23.93 11.75
CA GLN A 590 -52.93 -24.88 10.82
C GLN A 590 -51.90 -24.22 9.85
N ARG A 591 -52.01 -22.91 9.61
CA ARG A 591 -51.04 -22.14 8.82
C ARG A 591 -49.79 -21.76 9.62
N ILE A 592 -49.89 -21.67 10.95
CA ILE A 592 -48.78 -21.37 11.86
C ILE A 592 -48.08 -22.68 12.30
N ASP A 593 -48.85 -23.69 12.69
CA ASP A 593 -48.38 -25.05 12.99
C ASP A 593 -49.27 -26.09 12.29
N ARG A 594 -48.74 -26.61 11.18
CA ARG A 594 -49.39 -27.62 10.34
C ARG A 594 -49.61 -28.97 11.04
N HIS A 595 -48.88 -29.25 12.12
CA HIS A 595 -48.80 -30.57 12.76
C HIS A 595 -49.16 -30.55 14.26
N HIS A 596 -49.78 -29.46 14.75
CA HIS A 596 -50.24 -29.35 16.13
C HIS A 596 -51.16 -30.54 16.52
N PRO A 597 -50.89 -31.28 17.62
CA PRO A 597 -51.50 -32.59 17.84
C PRO A 597 -53.02 -32.57 18.08
N GLU A 598 -53.53 -31.52 18.72
CA GLU A 598 -54.97 -31.37 19.04
C GLU A 598 -55.82 -30.92 17.84
N LEU A 599 -55.17 -30.35 16.81
CA LEU A 599 -55.84 -29.65 15.72
C LEU A 599 -56.60 -30.58 14.76
N PRO A 600 -56.05 -31.73 14.31
CA PRO A 600 -56.78 -32.68 13.47
C PRO A 600 -58.08 -33.19 14.11
N GLN A 601 -58.13 -33.34 15.44
CA GLN A 601 -59.31 -33.83 16.15
C GLN A 601 -60.40 -32.74 16.22
N ARG A 602 -60.09 -31.56 16.77
CA ARG A 602 -61.08 -30.46 16.86
C ARG A 602 -61.63 -30.02 15.50
N MET A 603 -60.79 -30.04 14.46
CA MET A 603 -61.25 -29.78 13.08
C MET A 603 -62.18 -30.87 12.54
N ALA A 604 -61.96 -32.14 12.88
CA ALA A 604 -62.88 -33.22 12.50
C ALA A 604 -64.23 -33.09 13.23
N ASP A 605 -64.21 -32.78 14.53
CA ASP A 605 -65.41 -32.58 15.33
C ASP A 605 -66.24 -31.37 14.84
N CYS A 606 -65.59 -30.24 14.52
CA CYS A 606 -66.28 -29.10 13.91
C CYS A 606 -66.87 -29.46 12.53
N ARG A 607 -66.13 -30.17 11.68
CA ARG A 607 -66.60 -30.62 10.35
C ARG A 607 -67.75 -31.62 10.43
N LEU A 608 -67.81 -32.45 11.48
CA LEU A 608 -68.96 -33.33 11.74
C LEU A 608 -70.21 -32.51 12.08
N LYS A 609 -70.11 -31.59 13.04
CA LYS A 609 -71.25 -30.76 13.47
C LYS A 609 -71.77 -29.81 12.40
N ILE A 610 -70.90 -29.31 11.51
CA ILE A 610 -71.33 -28.54 10.33
C ILE A 610 -72.24 -29.39 9.43
N ARG A 611 -71.90 -30.66 9.19
CA ARG A 611 -72.74 -31.57 8.38
C ARG A 611 -74.08 -31.86 9.05
N GLU A 612 -74.07 -32.10 10.36
CA GLU A 612 -75.31 -32.30 11.14
C GLU A 612 -76.24 -31.07 11.07
N GLN A 613 -75.67 -29.85 11.12
CA GLN A 613 -76.41 -28.60 10.91
C GLN A 613 -76.94 -28.48 9.47
N GLU A 614 -76.12 -28.77 8.46
CA GLU A 614 -76.48 -28.68 7.04
C GLU A 614 -77.55 -29.69 6.63
N GLU A 615 -77.48 -30.94 7.11
CA GLU A 615 -78.51 -31.96 6.90
C GLU A 615 -79.85 -31.58 7.57
N ASN A 616 -79.80 -30.99 8.77
CA ASN A 616 -81.01 -30.48 9.44
C ASN A 616 -81.64 -29.32 8.65
N ILE A 617 -80.83 -28.36 8.19
CA ILE A 617 -81.28 -27.24 7.34
C ILE A 617 -81.90 -27.77 6.03
N LEU A 618 -81.28 -28.76 5.39
CA LEU A 618 -81.80 -29.38 4.16
C LEU A 618 -83.19 -30.00 4.40
N ARG A 619 -83.35 -30.76 5.49
CA ARG A 619 -84.61 -31.38 5.88
C ARG A 619 -85.72 -30.35 6.11
N VAL A 620 -85.45 -29.29 6.87
CA VAL A 620 -86.48 -28.25 7.14
C VAL A 620 -86.81 -27.47 5.85
N LYS A 621 -85.86 -27.26 4.94
CA LYS A 621 -86.14 -26.69 3.59
C LYS A 621 -87.04 -27.59 2.76
N GLN A 622 -86.91 -28.92 2.84
CA GLN A 622 -87.79 -29.86 2.14
C GLN A 622 -89.22 -29.81 2.70
N GLU A 623 -89.38 -29.84 4.03
CA GLU A 623 -90.71 -29.73 4.67
C GLU A 623 -91.39 -28.37 4.41
N TYR A 624 -90.61 -27.28 4.33
CA TYR A 624 -91.12 -25.98 3.90
C TYR A 624 -91.71 -26.03 2.49
N VAL A 625 -90.98 -26.58 1.51
CA VAL A 625 -91.46 -26.66 0.12
C VAL A 625 -92.73 -27.50 0.03
N LEU A 626 -92.75 -28.67 0.67
CA LEU A 626 -93.95 -29.53 0.74
C LEU A 626 -95.16 -28.84 1.38
N SER A 627 -94.94 -27.93 2.33
CA SER A 627 -96.01 -27.14 2.96
C SER A 627 -96.48 -25.98 2.07
N ALA A 628 -95.54 -25.30 1.38
CA ALA A 628 -95.83 -24.20 0.49
C ALA A 628 -96.58 -24.64 -0.78
N ASP A 629 -96.17 -25.75 -1.40
CA ASP A 629 -96.81 -26.34 -2.59
C ASP A 629 -98.28 -26.74 -2.32
N ARG A 630 -98.60 -27.13 -1.08
CA ARG A 630 -99.96 -27.48 -0.64
C ARG A 630 -100.78 -26.29 -0.16
N GLN A 631 -100.23 -25.07 -0.19
CA GLN A 631 -100.83 -23.86 0.37
C GLN A 631 -101.12 -23.96 1.87
N GLU A 632 -100.41 -24.82 2.62
CA GLU A 632 -100.54 -24.95 4.08
C GLU A 632 -99.81 -23.79 4.79
N HIS A 633 -100.30 -22.56 4.62
CA HIS A 633 -99.63 -21.31 4.99
C HIS A 633 -99.18 -21.23 6.46
N GLU A 634 -99.96 -21.79 7.40
CA GLU A 634 -99.57 -21.87 8.81
C GLU A 634 -98.30 -22.72 9.03
N LYS A 635 -98.21 -23.89 8.39
CA LYS A 635 -97.02 -24.76 8.48
C LYS A 635 -95.85 -24.18 7.69
N ALA A 636 -96.11 -23.61 6.51
CA ALA A 636 -95.08 -22.94 5.72
C ALA A 636 -94.44 -21.77 6.50
N ALA A 637 -95.24 -20.97 7.23
CA ALA A 637 -94.73 -19.96 8.15
C ALA A 637 -93.91 -20.56 9.29
N ALA A 638 -94.37 -21.65 9.92
CA ALA A 638 -93.64 -22.32 11.00
C ALA A 638 -92.29 -22.91 10.56
N TYR A 639 -92.22 -23.54 9.38
CA TYR A 639 -90.95 -24.03 8.83
C TYR A 639 -90.03 -22.90 8.34
N ALA A 640 -90.58 -21.82 7.78
CA ALA A 640 -89.79 -20.62 7.48
C ALA A 640 -89.15 -20.02 8.74
N HIS A 641 -89.92 -19.92 9.84
CA HIS A 641 -89.41 -19.46 11.14
C HIS A 641 -88.29 -20.37 11.70
N GLN A 642 -88.46 -21.70 11.60
CA GLN A 642 -87.40 -22.65 11.97
C GLN A 642 -86.14 -22.50 11.13
N LEU A 643 -86.26 -22.13 9.84
CA LEU A 643 -85.11 -21.84 8.98
C LEU A 643 -84.42 -20.52 9.34
N VAL A 644 -85.17 -19.48 9.73
CA VAL A 644 -84.58 -18.24 10.29
C VAL A 644 -83.73 -18.55 11.52
N ALA A 645 -84.21 -19.43 12.41
CA ALA A 645 -83.48 -19.82 13.62
C ALA A 645 -82.25 -20.72 13.37
N LEU A 646 -82.14 -21.36 12.20
CA LEU A 646 -81.05 -22.29 11.86
C LEU A 646 -80.03 -21.74 10.85
N LEU A 647 -80.33 -20.63 10.18
CA LEU A 647 -79.48 -20.05 9.14
C LEU A 647 -78.64 -18.86 9.63
N ASP A 648 -77.48 -18.67 9.03
CA ASP A 648 -76.66 -17.47 9.20
C ASP A 648 -77.42 -16.20 8.73
N VAL A 649 -77.15 -15.05 9.38
CA VAL A 649 -77.90 -13.78 9.25
C VAL A 649 -78.10 -13.32 7.80
N GLU A 650 -77.11 -13.53 6.93
CA GLU A 650 -77.17 -13.19 5.50
C GLU A 650 -78.32 -13.87 4.76
N PHE A 651 -78.68 -15.09 5.17
CA PHE A 651 -79.78 -15.86 4.59
C PHE A 651 -81.09 -15.67 5.34
N GLN A 652 -81.07 -15.22 6.61
CA GLN A 652 -82.29 -15.04 7.41
C GLN A 652 -83.29 -14.09 6.76
N ALA A 653 -82.84 -13.01 6.12
CA ALA A 653 -83.72 -12.04 5.47
C ALA A 653 -84.64 -12.67 4.41
N GLU A 654 -84.15 -13.66 3.66
CA GLU A 654 -84.95 -14.39 2.66
C GLU A 654 -86.11 -15.17 3.30
N TRP A 655 -85.88 -15.74 4.49
CA TRP A 655 -86.83 -16.60 5.19
C TRP A 655 -87.78 -15.80 6.09
N ILE A 656 -87.31 -14.68 6.65
CA ILE A 656 -88.17 -13.68 7.32
C ILE A 656 -89.21 -13.13 6.33
N ALA A 657 -88.80 -12.79 5.10
CA ALA A 657 -89.72 -12.31 4.07
C ALA A 657 -90.78 -13.36 3.68
N ARG A 658 -90.41 -14.65 3.61
CA ARG A 658 -91.35 -15.77 3.39
C ARG A 658 -92.28 -16.01 4.58
N GLU A 659 -91.77 -15.92 5.81
CA GLU A 659 -92.58 -16.01 7.03
C GLU A 659 -93.63 -14.89 7.07
N GLU A 660 -93.22 -13.65 6.78
CA GLU A 660 -94.12 -12.50 6.71
C GLU A 660 -95.12 -12.59 5.54
N GLN A 661 -94.70 -13.13 4.39
CA GLN A 661 -95.60 -13.40 3.26
C GLN A 661 -96.70 -14.39 3.63
N HIS A 662 -96.37 -15.52 4.27
CA HIS A 662 -97.36 -16.51 4.70
C HIS A 662 -98.25 -16.01 5.85
N LYS A 663 -97.71 -15.18 6.76
CA LYS A 663 -98.52 -14.48 7.79
C LYS A 663 -99.54 -13.53 7.15
N LYS A 664 -99.11 -12.70 6.18
CA LYS A 664 -100.00 -11.79 5.44
C LYS A 664 -101.07 -12.56 4.64
N ALA A 665 -100.72 -13.70 4.05
CA ALA A 665 -101.70 -14.57 3.38
C ALA A 665 -102.75 -15.10 4.39
N LEU A 666 -102.31 -15.62 5.53
CA LEU A 666 -103.19 -16.11 6.59
C LEU A 666 -104.09 -15.00 7.18
N GLU A 667 -103.58 -13.76 7.26
CA GLU A 667 -104.36 -12.58 7.65
C GLU A 667 -105.39 -12.18 6.59
N THR A 668 -105.06 -12.22 5.29
CA THR A 668 -106.02 -11.92 4.23
C THR A 668 -107.09 -12.99 4.09
N GLU A 669 -106.76 -14.28 4.28
CA GLU A 669 -107.74 -15.38 4.36
C GLU A 669 -108.72 -15.17 5.52
N LYS A 670 -108.23 -14.82 6.71
CA LYS A 670 -109.07 -14.52 7.88
C LYS A 670 -109.97 -13.30 7.63
N GLN A 671 -109.42 -12.20 7.14
CA GLN A 671 -110.22 -11.00 6.80
C GLN A 671 -111.26 -11.27 5.72
N GLN A 672 -110.96 -12.12 4.73
CA GLN A 672 -111.94 -12.54 3.72
C GLN A 672 -113.06 -13.37 4.36
N GLN A 673 -112.74 -14.33 5.23
CA GLN A 673 -113.74 -15.13 5.95
C GLN A 673 -114.61 -14.27 6.90
N GLU A 674 -114.01 -13.32 7.61
CA GLU A 674 -114.72 -12.38 8.50
C GLU A 674 -115.67 -11.46 7.73
N ARG A 675 -115.20 -10.78 6.68
CA ARG A 675 -116.06 -9.95 5.82
C ARG A 675 -117.16 -10.76 5.16
N LEU A 676 -116.86 -11.97 4.70
CA LEU A 676 -117.85 -12.87 4.10
C LEU A 676 -118.89 -13.36 5.12
N ALA A 677 -118.52 -13.54 6.39
CA ALA A 677 -119.47 -13.79 7.48
C ALA A 677 -120.33 -12.55 7.80
N GLU A 678 -119.75 -11.35 7.78
CA GLU A 678 -120.45 -10.08 7.96
C GLU A 678 -121.44 -9.81 6.81
N TYR A 679 -121.01 -9.91 5.55
CA TYR A 679 -121.89 -9.81 4.39
C TYR A 679 -123.01 -10.85 4.42
N ARG A 680 -122.71 -12.10 4.82
CA ARG A 680 -123.74 -13.15 5.03
C ARG A 680 -124.74 -12.77 6.12
N LYS A 681 -124.38 -12.00 7.14
CA LYS A 681 -125.32 -11.46 8.13
C LYS A 681 -126.14 -10.32 7.52
N GLU A 682 -125.49 -9.32 6.93
CA GLU A 682 -126.17 -8.11 6.44
C GLU A 682 -127.10 -8.37 5.25
N TYR A 683 -126.74 -9.23 4.28
CA TYR A 683 -127.68 -9.57 3.21
C TYR A 683 -128.85 -10.40 3.73
N ASN A 684 -128.65 -11.34 4.68
CA ASN A 684 -129.77 -12.13 5.21
C ASN A 684 -130.75 -11.26 6.02
N ASN A 685 -130.25 -10.23 6.72
CA ASN A 685 -131.10 -9.21 7.36
C ASN A 685 -131.88 -8.41 6.32
N ALA A 686 -131.21 -7.82 5.32
CA ALA A 686 -131.85 -7.00 4.29
C ALA A 686 -132.89 -7.78 3.47
N TRP A 687 -132.68 -9.08 3.22
CA TRP A 687 -133.66 -9.96 2.59
C TRP A 687 -134.92 -10.20 3.46
N PHE A 688 -134.76 -10.21 4.80
CA PHE A 688 -135.88 -10.35 5.73
C PHE A 688 -136.66 -9.04 5.91
N ASP A 689 -135.95 -7.90 6.01
CA ASP A 689 -136.54 -6.57 6.16
C ASP A 689 -137.19 -6.04 4.87
N GLY A 690 -136.90 -6.68 3.72
CA GLY A 690 -137.43 -6.32 2.41
C GLY A 690 -136.64 -5.23 1.68
N ASP A 691 -135.48 -4.81 2.20
CA ASP A 691 -134.60 -3.86 1.51
C ASP A 691 -133.77 -4.58 0.44
N TYR A 692 -134.38 -4.72 -0.74
CA TYR A 692 -133.74 -5.32 -1.90
C TYR A 692 -132.47 -4.58 -2.34
N ALA A 693 -132.35 -3.26 -2.09
CA ALA A 693 -131.18 -2.48 -2.49
C ALA A 693 -129.95 -2.80 -1.61
N HIS A 694 -130.12 -2.87 -0.30
CA HIS A 694 -129.07 -3.31 0.62
C HIS A 694 -128.74 -4.79 0.44
N PHE A 695 -129.74 -5.64 0.17
CA PHE A 695 -129.52 -7.05 -0.15
C PHE A 695 -128.60 -7.24 -1.36
N ILE A 696 -128.91 -6.60 -2.50
CA ILE A 696 -128.13 -6.71 -3.75
C ILE A 696 -126.67 -6.35 -3.49
N ARG A 697 -126.41 -5.19 -2.88
CA ARG A 697 -125.03 -4.71 -2.63
C ARG A 697 -124.19 -5.73 -1.86
N TYR A 698 -124.65 -6.16 -0.69
CA TYR A 698 -123.87 -7.08 0.15
C TYR A 698 -123.80 -8.50 -0.39
N ALA A 699 -124.80 -8.94 -1.15
CA ALA A 699 -124.76 -10.24 -1.82
C ALA A 699 -123.79 -10.24 -3.02
N GLU A 700 -123.71 -9.16 -3.80
CA GLU A 700 -122.70 -9.00 -4.87
C GLU A 700 -121.28 -8.88 -4.30
N GLU A 701 -121.08 -8.11 -3.23
CA GLU A 701 -119.78 -8.03 -2.53
C GLU A 701 -119.35 -9.39 -1.96
N ALA A 702 -120.28 -10.21 -1.43
CA ALA A 702 -120.00 -11.58 -1.00
C ALA A 702 -119.63 -12.52 -2.16
N LEU A 703 -120.29 -12.39 -3.33
CA LEU A 703 -120.03 -13.21 -4.51
C LEU A 703 -118.65 -12.96 -5.13
N LEU A 704 -118.12 -11.74 -5.01
CA LEU A 704 -116.76 -11.40 -5.43
C LEU A 704 -115.69 -12.09 -4.56
N ILE A 705 -115.98 -12.42 -3.30
CA ILE A 705 -115.08 -13.16 -2.41
C ILE A 705 -115.27 -14.67 -2.56
N GLN A 706 -116.51 -15.15 -2.67
CA GLN A 706 -116.82 -16.56 -2.87
C GLN A 706 -117.99 -16.75 -3.85
N PRO A 707 -117.73 -17.23 -5.08
CA PRO A 707 -118.77 -17.53 -6.05
C PRO A 707 -119.76 -18.57 -5.52
N ASN A 708 -121.05 -18.21 -5.45
CA ASN A 708 -122.13 -19.07 -5.00
C ASN A 708 -123.35 -18.92 -5.92
N ALA A 709 -123.66 -19.97 -6.68
CA ALA A 709 -124.75 -19.95 -7.66
C ALA A 709 -126.13 -19.64 -7.05
N GLU A 710 -126.43 -20.14 -5.85
CA GLU A 710 -127.71 -19.86 -5.18
C GLU A 710 -127.86 -18.40 -4.75
N LEU A 711 -126.75 -17.74 -4.38
CA LEU A 711 -126.78 -16.36 -3.95
C LEU A 711 -126.91 -15.43 -5.17
N ALA A 712 -126.24 -15.75 -6.27
CA ALA A 712 -126.37 -15.04 -7.55
C ALA A 712 -127.81 -15.07 -8.08
N GLU A 713 -128.51 -16.21 -8.02
CA GLU A 713 -129.90 -16.28 -8.46
C GLU A 713 -130.84 -15.40 -7.60
N ARG A 714 -130.58 -15.30 -6.29
CA ARG A 714 -131.35 -14.43 -5.38
C ARG A 714 -131.10 -12.95 -5.67
N VAL A 715 -129.87 -12.57 -6.05
CA VAL A 715 -129.51 -11.20 -6.45
C VAL A 715 -130.32 -10.73 -7.65
N GLU A 716 -130.42 -11.52 -8.72
CA GLU A 716 -131.19 -11.13 -9.90
C GLU A 716 -132.69 -10.98 -9.58
N ARG A 717 -133.26 -11.93 -8.83
CA ARG A 717 -134.66 -11.84 -8.34
C ARG A 717 -134.92 -10.61 -7.45
N ALA A 718 -133.90 -10.05 -6.80
CA ALA A 718 -134.01 -8.82 -6.03
C ALA A 718 -133.91 -7.57 -6.91
N LYS A 719 -133.06 -7.57 -7.95
CA LYS A 719 -132.95 -6.48 -8.94
C LYS A 719 -134.29 -6.24 -9.65
N GLU A 720 -134.95 -7.31 -10.10
CA GLU A 720 -136.27 -7.26 -10.74
C GLU A 720 -137.33 -6.58 -9.84
N ARG A 721 -137.32 -6.90 -8.54
CA ARG A 721 -138.24 -6.30 -7.55
C ARG A 721 -137.95 -4.82 -7.31
N LEU A 722 -136.69 -4.47 -7.06
CA LEU A 722 -136.28 -3.08 -6.81
C LEU A 722 -136.62 -2.17 -8.00
N GLN A 723 -136.38 -2.64 -9.23
CA GLN A 723 -136.74 -1.89 -10.44
C GLN A 723 -138.27 -1.68 -10.54
N SER A 724 -139.05 -2.73 -10.26
CA SER A 724 -140.51 -2.67 -10.24
C SER A 724 -141.06 -1.66 -9.22
N GLU A 725 -140.45 -1.55 -8.05
CA GLU A 725 -140.83 -0.58 -7.02
C GLU A 725 -140.44 0.86 -7.40
N GLN A 726 -139.24 1.08 -7.95
CA GLN A 726 -138.81 2.40 -8.41
C GLN A 726 -139.71 2.95 -9.52
N ASP A 727 -140.09 2.13 -10.49
CA ASP A 727 -140.93 2.58 -11.62
C ASP A 727 -142.36 2.89 -11.17
N ARG A 728 -142.88 2.18 -10.16
CA ARG A 728 -144.11 2.56 -9.46
C ARG A 728 -143.99 3.93 -8.77
N GLN A 729 -142.92 4.18 -8.01
CA GLN A 729 -142.73 5.46 -7.32
C GLN A 729 -142.63 6.65 -8.29
N LYS A 730 -141.84 6.51 -9.37
CA LYS A 730 -141.72 7.51 -10.45
C LYS A 730 -143.09 7.84 -11.06
N PHE A 731 -143.95 6.83 -11.26
CA PHE A 731 -145.31 7.03 -11.76
C PHE A 731 -146.17 7.83 -10.76
N GLU A 732 -146.18 7.45 -9.49
CA GLU A 732 -146.97 8.14 -8.45
C GLU A 732 -146.52 9.60 -8.25
N GLU A 733 -145.22 9.90 -8.35
CA GLU A 733 -144.71 11.27 -8.38
C GLU A 733 -145.15 12.07 -9.60
N GLY A 734 -145.08 11.47 -10.78
CA GLY A 734 -145.52 12.11 -12.03
C GLY A 734 -146.98 12.55 -11.94
N ILE A 735 -147.86 11.70 -11.40
CA ILE A 735 -149.26 12.03 -11.14
C ILE A 735 -149.43 13.17 -10.12
N LYS A 736 -148.57 13.27 -9.10
CA LYS A 736 -148.56 14.43 -8.17
C LYS A 736 -148.17 15.72 -8.90
N LYS A 737 -147.09 15.71 -9.68
CA LYS A 737 -146.61 16.87 -10.47
C LYS A 737 -147.67 17.37 -11.47
N VAL A 738 -148.32 16.45 -12.20
CA VAL A 738 -149.45 16.79 -13.09
C VAL A 738 -150.60 17.48 -12.34
N LYS A 739 -151.01 16.95 -11.18
CA LYS A 739 -152.12 17.54 -10.40
C LYS A 739 -151.84 18.97 -9.95
N ILE A 740 -150.57 19.30 -9.67
CA ILE A 740 -150.12 20.66 -9.32
C ILE A 740 -150.17 21.58 -10.56
N MET A 741 -149.55 21.18 -11.68
CA MET A 741 -149.53 21.97 -12.92
C MET A 741 -150.92 22.32 -13.47
N ILE A 742 -151.92 21.45 -13.25
CA ILE A 742 -153.33 21.71 -13.59
C ILE A 742 -153.93 22.83 -12.73
N ALA A 743 -153.60 22.89 -11.44
CA ALA A 743 -154.08 23.96 -10.55
C ALA A 743 -153.40 25.30 -10.85
N ASP A 744 -152.10 25.27 -11.15
CA ASP A 744 -151.29 26.46 -11.48
C ASP A 744 -151.52 26.98 -12.91
N ARG A 745 -152.47 26.40 -13.65
CA ARG A 745 -152.88 26.78 -15.02
C ARG A 745 -151.81 26.61 -16.12
N HIS A 746 -150.78 25.82 -15.86
CA HIS A 746 -149.72 25.49 -16.83
C HIS A 746 -150.16 24.34 -17.76
N TYR A 747 -151.30 24.52 -18.45
CA TYR A 747 -152.02 23.48 -19.19
C TYR A 747 -151.18 22.77 -20.28
N GLN A 748 -150.30 23.51 -20.96
CA GLN A 748 -149.43 22.95 -22.00
C GLN A 748 -148.36 22.02 -21.41
N GLU A 749 -147.74 22.41 -20.29
CA GLU A 749 -146.76 21.60 -19.56
C GLU A 749 -147.41 20.40 -18.88
N ALA A 750 -148.60 20.60 -18.28
CA ALA A 750 -149.39 19.52 -17.73
C ALA A 750 -149.71 18.45 -18.79
N ARG A 751 -150.00 18.86 -20.05
CA ARG A 751 -150.19 17.93 -21.17
C ARG A 751 -148.91 17.24 -21.64
N THR A 752 -147.76 17.91 -21.72
CA THR A 752 -146.51 17.25 -22.13
C THR A 752 -146.07 16.22 -21.10
N LEU A 753 -146.18 16.54 -19.80
CA LEU A 753 -145.87 15.63 -18.70
C LEU A 753 -146.87 14.45 -18.62
N LEU A 754 -148.18 14.69 -18.83
CA LEU A 754 -149.17 13.61 -18.99
C LEU A 754 -148.91 12.72 -20.21
N LYS A 755 -148.48 13.31 -21.33
CA LYS A 755 -148.18 12.56 -22.57
C LYS A 755 -146.94 11.68 -22.40
N ALA A 756 -145.95 12.13 -21.62
CA ALA A 756 -144.83 11.31 -21.19
C ALA A 756 -145.28 10.18 -20.25
N LEU A 757 -146.03 10.49 -19.19
CA LEU A 757 -146.52 9.48 -18.23
C LEU A 757 -147.43 8.42 -18.87
N LYS A 758 -148.17 8.77 -19.92
CA LYS A 758 -148.94 7.82 -20.73
C LYS A 758 -148.07 6.72 -21.37
N ALA A 759 -146.80 7.01 -21.68
CA ALA A 759 -145.87 6.02 -22.22
C ALA A 759 -145.30 5.06 -21.16
N TYR A 760 -145.36 5.43 -19.88
CA TYR A 760 -144.90 4.64 -18.73
C TYR A 760 -146.06 4.03 -17.91
N ALA A 761 -147.29 4.08 -18.43
CA ALA A 761 -148.49 3.59 -17.76
C ALA A 761 -148.78 2.12 -18.16
N THR A 762 -148.14 1.18 -17.47
CA THR A 762 -148.21 -0.26 -17.80
C THR A 762 -149.50 -0.93 -17.31
N THR A 763 -150.13 -0.43 -16.24
CA THR A 763 -151.35 -1.03 -15.66
C THR A 763 -152.65 -0.30 -16.06
N PRO A 764 -153.81 -0.97 -16.05
CA PRO A 764 -155.09 -0.36 -16.43
C PRO A 764 -155.45 0.86 -15.56
N GLU A 765 -155.15 0.79 -14.26
CA GLU A 765 -155.42 1.83 -13.27
C GLU A 765 -154.61 3.11 -13.57
N GLN A 766 -153.31 2.96 -13.85
CA GLN A 766 -152.43 4.04 -14.28
C GLN A 766 -152.95 4.73 -15.55
N LEU A 767 -153.39 3.95 -16.54
CA LEU A 767 -153.98 4.46 -17.78
C LEU A 767 -155.31 5.19 -17.53
N GLN A 768 -156.13 4.74 -16.59
CA GLN A 768 -157.38 5.39 -16.22
C GLN A 768 -157.16 6.74 -15.50
N ILE A 769 -156.18 6.81 -14.61
CA ILE A 769 -155.77 8.06 -13.94
C ILE A 769 -155.23 9.08 -14.96
N VAL A 770 -154.39 8.65 -15.91
CA VAL A 770 -153.88 9.52 -16.98
C VAL A 770 -155.01 10.08 -17.86
N ARG A 771 -156.02 9.27 -18.21
CA ARG A 771 -157.18 9.71 -19.00
C ARG A 771 -158.02 10.78 -18.28
N SER A 772 -158.27 10.62 -16.97
CA SER A 772 -159.10 11.56 -16.22
C SER A 772 -158.44 12.94 -16.10
N LEU A 773 -157.12 12.99 -15.94
CA LEU A 773 -156.36 14.24 -15.85
C LEU A 773 -156.23 14.95 -17.22
N PHE A 774 -156.12 14.20 -18.33
CA PHE A 774 -156.16 14.79 -19.68
C PHE A 774 -157.47 15.53 -19.97
N SER A 775 -158.60 14.95 -19.57
CA SER A 775 -159.94 15.55 -19.77
C SER A 775 -160.06 16.88 -19.03
N ARG A 776 -159.63 16.89 -17.75
CA ARG A 776 -159.68 18.05 -16.86
C ARG A 776 -158.84 19.26 -17.32
N ILE A 777 -157.85 19.07 -18.19
CA ILE A 777 -157.10 20.18 -18.80
C ILE A 777 -157.89 20.84 -19.94
N PHE A 778 -158.60 20.05 -20.73
CA PHE A 778 -159.35 20.55 -21.89
C PHE A 778 -160.48 21.51 -21.49
N GLU A 779 -161.11 21.25 -20.34
CA GLU A 779 -162.23 22.03 -19.78
C GLU A 779 -161.85 23.44 -19.29
N GLU A 780 -160.57 23.69 -18.98
CA GLU A 780 -160.10 24.95 -18.40
C GLU A 780 -159.48 25.93 -19.43
N GLU A 781 -158.91 25.41 -20.52
CA GLU A 781 -158.03 26.17 -21.43
C GLU A 781 -158.78 27.03 -22.47
N ASP A 782 -160.03 26.70 -22.79
CA ASP A 782 -160.86 27.26 -23.89
C ASP A 782 -161.36 28.72 -23.66
N ARG A 783 -160.64 29.51 -22.86
CA ARG A 783 -161.12 30.80 -22.30
C ARG A 783 -160.33 32.08 -22.74
N ASN A 784 -159.47 32.10 -23.79
CA ASN A 784 -158.58 33.28 -24.10
C ASN A 784 -158.02 33.47 -25.57
N SER A 785 -157.38 34.64 -25.84
CA SER A 785 -156.35 35.02 -26.88
C SER A 785 -156.72 35.62 -28.27
N ARG A 786 -156.04 36.72 -28.72
CA ARG A 786 -156.21 37.46 -30.03
C ARG A 786 -155.00 38.41 -30.47
N LYS A 787 -154.45 38.36 -31.72
CA LYS A 787 -153.69 39.40 -32.59
C LYS A 787 -152.10 39.41 -32.81
N LYS A 788 -151.54 40.08 -33.89
CA LYS A 788 -150.10 40.05 -34.46
C LYS A 788 -149.33 41.38 -35.00
N PRO A 789 -148.88 41.65 -36.29
CA PRO A 789 -147.43 41.97 -36.69
C PRO A 789 -147.13 43.07 -37.84
N GLU A 790 -146.09 43.21 -38.75
CA GLU A 790 -144.75 42.65 -39.27
C GLU A 790 -143.98 43.65 -40.30
N LEU A 791 -142.74 43.39 -40.86
CA LEU A 791 -141.95 44.04 -42.05
C LEU A 791 -140.98 45.31 -41.86
N PHE A 792 -140.03 45.88 -42.71
CA PHE A 792 -139.28 45.67 -44.04
C PHE A 792 -138.03 46.66 -44.35
N ARG A 793 -137.03 46.40 -45.29
CA ARG A 793 -136.10 47.38 -46.05
C ARG A 793 -135.33 46.75 -47.29
N ASN A 794 -134.56 47.52 -48.08
CA ASN A 794 -133.68 47.13 -49.25
C ASN A 794 -132.56 48.21 -49.48
N TYR A 795 -131.60 48.27 -50.43
CA TYR A 795 -131.19 47.65 -51.75
C TYR A 795 -129.68 48.04 -52.00
N ARG A 796 -128.80 47.65 -52.96
CA ARG A 796 -128.65 46.63 -54.07
C ARG A 796 -127.17 46.14 -54.09
N ARG A 797 -126.25 46.01 -55.09
CA ARG A 797 -125.94 46.19 -56.57
C ARG A 797 -124.64 45.32 -56.84
N VAL A 798 -124.00 45.00 -58.00
CA VAL A 798 -124.18 44.89 -59.50
C VAL A 798 -122.78 45.16 -60.11
N SER A 799 -122.15 44.46 -61.09
CA SER A 799 -122.32 43.20 -61.87
C SER A 799 -120.97 42.94 -62.65
N GLY A 800 -120.68 41.94 -63.51
CA GLY A 800 -121.39 40.80 -64.13
C GLY A 800 -120.54 40.26 -65.32
N PHE A 801 -120.89 39.21 -66.08
CA PHE A 801 -122.07 38.32 -66.19
C PHE A 801 -121.61 37.02 -66.93
N SER A 802 -122.23 35.84 -66.89
CA SER A 802 -123.49 35.27 -66.32
C SER A 802 -123.34 33.71 -66.38
N SER A 803 -124.12 32.80 -65.77
CA SER A 803 -125.30 32.79 -64.87
C SER A 803 -125.63 31.30 -64.58
N ASP A 804 -126.16 30.83 -63.45
CA ASP A 804 -126.31 31.34 -62.06
C ASP A 804 -125.98 30.11 -61.14
N GLU A 805 -126.47 29.75 -59.94
CA GLU A 805 -127.55 30.13 -58.99
C GLU A 805 -127.03 30.02 -57.53
N ASP A 806 -127.84 30.39 -56.52
CA ASP A 806 -127.35 31.05 -55.29
C ASP A 806 -127.70 30.43 -53.89
N PRO A 807 -127.04 30.88 -52.78
CA PRO A 807 -127.12 30.33 -51.39
C PRO A 807 -127.48 31.37 -50.26
N PHE A 808 -127.18 31.10 -48.95
CA PHE A 808 -127.40 32.05 -47.80
C PHE A 808 -126.50 31.89 -46.51
N PHE A 809 -126.57 32.83 -45.50
CA PHE A 809 -125.56 33.17 -44.42
C PHE A 809 -126.12 33.49 -42.96
N GLY A 810 -125.36 34.12 -42.00
CA GLY A 810 -125.76 34.52 -40.59
C GLY A 810 -124.84 35.52 -39.77
N GLU A 811 -125.05 35.71 -38.41
CA GLU A 811 -124.25 36.43 -37.31
C GLU A 811 -124.68 37.86 -36.74
N GLU A 812 -124.45 38.23 -35.43
CA GLU A 812 -123.95 39.57 -34.83
C GLU A 812 -123.81 39.72 -33.23
N SER A 813 -123.58 40.94 -32.63
CA SER A 813 -122.97 41.22 -31.25
C SER A 813 -123.28 42.59 -30.47
N ALA A 814 -122.73 42.88 -29.23
CA ALA A 814 -122.80 44.20 -28.47
C ALA A 814 -121.80 44.45 -27.24
N LYS A 815 -121.82 45.61 -26.49
CA LYS A 815 -120.70 46.19 -25.61
C LYS A 815 -121.02 46.93 -24.24
N ARG A 816 -120.01 47.03 -23.31
CA ARG A 816 -119.61 48.13 -22.30
C ARG A 816 -120.44 48.39 -20.99
N PRO A 817 -119.97 49.13 -19.92
CA PRO A 817 -118.65 49.74 -19.53
C PRO A 817 -118.16 49.52 -18.03
N GLU A 818 -117.31 50.42 -17.46
CA GLU A 818 -116.55 50.43 -16.15
C GLU A 818 -117.20 51.34 -15.02
N PRO A 819 -116.57 51.82 -13.88
CA PRO A 819 -115.41 51.38 -13.02
C PRO A 819 -115.53 51.58 -11.45
N LYS A 820 -114.57 51.02 -10.67
CA LYS A 820 -113.90 51.51 -9.39
C LYS A 820 -114.58 51.71 -8.00
N ALA A 821 -113.71 51.58 -6.97
CA ALA A 821 -113.70 52.14 -5.59
C ALA A 821 -114.65 51.54 -4.51
N ASP A 822 -114.34 51.49 -3.19
CA ASP A 822 -113.06 51.52 -2.41
C ASP A 822 -113.35 50.99 -0.95
N ASP A 823 -112.47 51.25 0.03
CA ASP A 823 -112.62 51.11 1.51
C ASP A 823 -112.46 49.73 2.21
N ASP A 824 -111.21 49.41 2.52
CA ASP A 824 -110.64 49.06 3.84
C ASP A 824 -111.53 48.52 5.00
N PHE A 825 -111.11 47.38 5.58
CA PHE A 825 -110.86 47.32 7.03
C PHE A 825 -109.79 46.28 7.45
N PHE A 826 -109.14 46.55 8.59
CA PHE A 826 -108.00 45.88 9.24
C PHE A 826 -108.03 44.33 9.32
N GLY A 827 -106.89 43.64 9.49
CA GLY A 827 -105.51 44.13 9.65
C GLY A 827 -104.61 43.15 10.44
N ASN A 828 -103.31 43.12 10.12
CA ASN A 828 -102.34 42.10 10.61
C ASN A 828 -101.79 42.31 12.04
N ARG A 829 -101.38 41.18 12.66
CA ARG A 829 -100.16 41.09 13.50
C ARG A 829 -99.58 39.68 13.33
N ALA A 830 -98.39 39.41 12.77
CA ALA A 830 -97.06 40.03 12.87
C ALA A 830 -96.37 39.81 14.25
N ALA A 831 -95.07 39.51 14.35
CA ALA A 831 -94.04 39.05 13.39
C ALA A 831 -92.72 38.77 14.16
N GLN A 832 -91.75 38.04 13.58
CA GLN A 832 -90.31 38.42 13.52
C GLN A 832 -89.38 37.33 12.93
N ASN A 833 -88.37 37.77 12.18
CA ASN A 833 -86.96 37.28 12.06
C ASN A 833 -86.69 35.75 11.93
N LYS A 834 -85.84 35.26 10.99
CA LYS A 834 -84.53 35.82 10.58
C LYS A 834 -83.98 35.19 9.27
N GLU A 835 -83.31 36.04 8.47
CA GLU A 835 -82.14 35.85 7.56
C GLU A 835 -81.80 34.50 6.85
N LYS A 836 -81.67 34.57 5.48
CA LYS A 836 -80.51 34.25 4.59
C LYS A 836 -79.86 32.84 4.64
N LYS A 837 -79.27 32.20 3.61
CA LYS A 837 -78.97 32.37 2.14
C LYS A 837 -78.49 30.96 1.65
N ASN A 838 -78.36 30.51 0.38
CA ASN A 838 -78.93 30.68 -0.98
C ASN A 838 -78.34 29.51 -1.86
N GLU A 839 -78.84 29.14 -3.05
CA GLU A 839 -78.40 29.58 -4.41
C GLU A 839 -76.90 29.93 -4.60
N SER A 840 -76.21 29.53 -5.69
CA SER A 840 -76.64 28.78 -6.90
C SER A 840 -75.48 28.15 -7.71
N GLU A 841 -75.85 27.24 -8.63
CA GLU A 841 -75.26 27.02 -9.98
C GLU A 841 -73.89 26.35 -10.18
N GLU A 842 -73.55 26.17 -11.47
CA GLU A 842 -72.76 25.07 -12.04
C GLU A 842 -71.42 25.52 -12.68
N ASP A 843 -70.64 24.50 -13.05
CA ASP A 843 -69.97 24.35 -14.36
C ASP A 843 -68.46 24.66 -14.54
N LYS A 844 -67.74 23.55 -14.81
CA LYS A 844 -66.57 23.36 -15.69
C LYS A 844 -65.25 24.15 -15.50
N SER A 845 -64.21 23.32 -15.33
CA SER A 845 -62.90 23.34 -16.02
C SER A 845 -61.67 23.94 -15.31
N GLY A 846 -60.51 23.32 -15.56
CA GLY A 846 -59.20 23.99 -15.52
C GLY A 846 -58.19 23.55 -14.45
N PHE A 847 -57.31 22.61 -14.83
CA PHE A 847 -55.94 22.42 -14.29
C PHE A 847 -55.73 21.91 -12.85
N SER A 848 -54.53 21.35 -12.69
CA SER A 848 -53.86 20.82 -11.48
C SER A 848 -52.68 21.74 -11.11
N PRO A 849 -51.73 21.38 -10.21
CA PRO A 849 -51.69 20.32 -9.19
C PRO A 849 -51.36 20.85 -7.76
N ALA A 850 -51.37 19.98 -6.74
CA ALA A 850 -50.33 19.87 -5.69
C ALA A 850 -50.75 18.92 -4.53
N ASP A 851 -49.89 17.92 -4.28
CA ASP A 851 -49.34 17.47 -2.99
C ASP A 851 -50.19 17.06 -1.76
N PHE A 852 -49.50 16.30 -0.89
CA PHE A 852 -49.78 15.88 0.49
C PHE A 852 -50.80 14.75 0.80
N GLU A 853 -50.20 13.58 1.09
CA GLU A 853 -50.41 12.72 2.27
C GLU A 853 -51.84 12.48 2.80
N PHE A 854 -52.28 11.22 2.71
CA PHE A 854 -52.30 10.32 3.88
C PHE A 854 -52.19 8.84 3.45
#